data_AF-A0A958WMR0-F1
#
_entry.id   AF-A0A958WMR0-F1
#
_cell.length_a   1.000
_cell.length_b   1.000
_cell.length_c   1.000
_cell.angle_alpha   90.00
_cell.angle_beta   90.00
_cell.angle_gamma   90.00
#
_symmetry.space_group_name_H-M   'P 1'
#
loop_
_entity.id
_entity.type
_entity.pdbx_description
1 polymer ?
#
loop_
_entity_poly.entity_id
_entity_poly.type
_entity_poly.pdbx_seq_one_letter_code
_entity_poly.pdbx_strand_id
1 'polypeptide(L)'
;MKKALLVCVLISFFNIHTKAQTTYISVTGGGNWNNANTWDVDFDDTGGDGIPGANDIAVIIGDGMGGGTVNITSNVEVGDLYVVYNNTNVLSKAGSLFATYTLTINGQLGGVLDDLSDFHEPTTTVIENDSRLEIVFTNDNSSTPNIFTWGHTATLKNITVNPSSSSTTVQFEDVALNGTDIVVSNGTLRINAGFSVADATGTSTITVNAGTTLDVRGGVNGGSSTTNFNEVEMVGASIITVYTNGYLNSDALTISAGATLNITNSQPSGWWNSGSPGPTSVPIDLSSTINYNRLGAQSVYPGNYGNLSLNGSGTKTLTNQNTLYVNGTLSILGSGITFSTSSNTSPIDIKGDLHNDGTWSPTQNINFNGTSAQSITGNNMVTFGGGITISNSAGVSLSNQDADVNGTMDIDPGAVFDPNGRQVDLSGNLVNDGTLTASGTFVFDGTTTVSGSGTNAFNDVTVTGTISAPSKTLTVAGDFANNGTFSNVNGTVTYNGINAQNISGSNAINFYNLSITNSGATVSNNATSNLNTAMTLGSGATFDADGSGSGAFTVLSTSGSNSARINAIPSDASITGNVVIQRYFNGGGDVWRNFGTAVSGATVSQITGAGFTINGNDLAYYNETVTGGVDNGWVLQSTFGSSISNSRGYSMWTRAEEMPVTINFTGSLNQQSQSMPITYTNTGSPTDDGWNLVNNPFPSTVDWDLMTRNGSVSGTVAVWNTTTSSYDYWNGSTGNLTNGLIASGQAFWVQTNGSSPTLSIPESSKATSSTSFLRSSEDGEENILIVSLAKADTVDRTYVHFREDATDGFDTQYDGRKLVNGIFNLYS
;
A
#
# COMPACT_ATOMS: atom_id res chain seq x y z
N MET A 1 -6.28 -79.69 -31.21
CA MET A 1 -7.54 -79.22 -30.60
C MET A 1 -7.35 -78.10 -29.59
N LYS A 2 -6.45 -78.19 -28.59
CA LYS A 2 -6.22 -77.10 -27.62
C LYS A 2 -5.77 -75.78 -28.27
N LYS A 3 -4.80 -75.80 -29.20
CA LYS A 3 -4.33 -74.61 -29.93
C LYS A 3 -5.43 -73.92 -30.77
N ALA A 4 -6.24 -74.68 -31.51
CA ALA A 4 -7.34 -74.11 -32.31
C ALA A 4 -8.51 -73.54 -31.46
N LEU A 5 -8.80 -74.15 -30.29
CA LEU A 5 -9.82 -73.62 -29.36
C LEU A 5 -9.32 -72.35 -28.63
N LEU A 6 -8.02 -72.31 -28.29
CA LEU A 6 -7.32 -71.16 -27.72
C LEU A 6 -7.32 -69.95 -28.68
N VAL A 7 -7.18 -70.19 -29.99
CA VAL A 7 -7.18 -69.15 -31.04
C VAL A 7 -8.58 -68.60 -31.36
N CYS A 8 -9.64 -69.40 -31.26
CA CYS A 8 -11.01 -68.87 -31.34
C CYS A 8 -11.33 -67.89 -30.18
N VAL A 9 -10.72 -68.11 -29.01
CA VAL A 9 -10.81 -67.20 -27.86
C VAL A 9 -10.03 -65.91 -28.13
N LEU A 10 -8.82 -65.97 -28.73
CA LEU A 10 -8.06 -64.79 -29.19
C LEU A 10 -8.88 -63.89 -30.13
N ILE A 11 -9.45 -64.44 -31.20
CA ILE A 11 -10.23 -63.64 -32.17
C ILE A 11 -11.47 -63.03 -31.49
N SER A 12 -12.07 -63.69 -30.49
CA SER A 12 -13.24 -63.14 -29.79
C SER A 12 -12.90 -62.15 -28.67
N PHE A 13 -11.68 -62.19 -28.09
CA PHE A 13 -11.21 -61.24 -27.08
C PHE A 13 -10.61 -59.95 -27.69
N PHE A 14 -9.98 -60.01 -28.86
CA PHE A 14 -9.20 -58.89 -29.45
C PHE A 14 -9.89 -58.13 -30.60
N ASN A 15 -11.17 -58.41 -30.90
CA ASN A 15 -11.92 -57.73 -31.96
C ASN A 15 -12.33 -56.29 -31.57
N ILE A 16 -11.39 -55.34 -31.62
CA ILE A 16 -11.65 -53.92 -31.28
C ILE A 16 -11.28 -52.94 -32.42
N HIS A 17 -10.69 -53.39 -33.53
CA HIS A 17 -10.09 -52.48 -34.52
C HIS A 17 -10.85 -52.43 -35.86
N THR A 18 -10.72 -51.29 -36.55
CA THR A 18 -11.49 -50.96 -37.78
C THR A 18 -10.78 -51.30 -39.10
N LYS A 19 -9.55 -51.84 -39.05
CA LYS A 19 -8.71 -52.21 -40.21
C LYS A 19 -8.46 -53.71 -40.23
N ALA A 20 -8.14 -54.28 -41.40
CA ALA A 20 -7.74 -55.68 -41.51
C ALA A 20 -6.44 -55.91 -40.70
N GLN A 21 -6.45 -56.90 -39.80
CA GLN A 21 -5.32 -57.25 -38.93
C GLN A 21 -4.88 -58.68 -39.23
N THR A 22 -3.57 -58.91 -39.29
CA THR A 22 -3.00 -60.26 -39.29
C THR A 22 -2.46 -60.57 -37.89
N THR A 23 -2.74 -61.76 -37.37
CA THR A 23 -2.18 -62.23 -36.10
C THR A 23 -0.92 -63.04 -36.37
N TYR A 24 0.19 -62.60 -35.82
CA TYR A 24 1.50 -63.21 -35.92
C TYR A 24 1.82 -63.96 -34.62
N ILE A 25 2.05 -65.26 -34.69
CA ILE A 25 2.37 -66.09 -33.51
C ILE A 25 3.82 -66.63 -33.62
N SER A 26 4.61 -66.47 -32.56
CA SER A 26 5.98 -66.99 -32.53
C SER A 26 6.02 -68.53 -32.50
N VAL A 27 6.89 -69.15 -33.32
CA VAL A 27 7.06 -70.62 -33.41
C VAL A 27 8.36 -71.12 -32.73
N THR A 28 8.46 -72.43 -32.50
CA THR A 28 9.62 -73.09 -31.87
C THR A 28 10.90 -72.92 -32.70
N GLY A 29 11.97 -72.33 -32.13
CA GLY A 29 13.26 -72.10 -32.82
C GLY A 29 13.70 -70.65 -33.04
N GLY A 30 12.90 -69.65 -32.65
CA GLY A 30 13.30 -68.24 -32.55
C GLY A 30 13.31 -67.47 -33.89
N GLY A 31 12.28 -66.65 -34.10
CA GLY A 31 12.17 -65.77 -35.25
C GLY A 31 12.76 -64.40 -34.94
N ASN A 32 13.90 -64.04 -35.54
CA ASN A 32 14.31 -62.65 -35.57
C ASN A 32 13.19 -61.82 -36.25
N TRP A 33 12.86 -60.63 -35.74
CA TRP A 33 12.15 -59.62 -36.52
C TRP A 33 13.14 -59.05 -37.55
N ASN A 34 13.37 -59.85 -38.58
CA ASN A 34 14.14 -59.54 -39.76
C ASN A 34 13.50 -60.29 -40.93
N ASN A 35 13.75 -59.83 -42.16
CA ASN A 35 13.15 -60.40 -43.37
C ASN A 35 13.58 -61.85 -43.68
N ALA A 36 14.14 -62.61 -42.72
CA ALA A 36 14.79 -63.90 -42.94
C ALA A 36 14.23 -65.06 -42.10
N ASN A 37 13.35 -64.84 -41.12
CA ASN A 37 12.79 -65.91 -40.27
C ASN A 37 11.25 -66.01 -40.36
N THR A 38 10.74 -67.24 -40.29
CA THR A 38 9.32 -67.62 -40.44
C THR A 38 8.48 -67.36 -39.18
N TRP A 39 7.35 -66.67 -39.33
CA TRP A 39 6.27 -66.57 -38.34
C TRP A 39 5.07 -67.42 -38.80
N ASP A 40 4.26 -67.95 -37.89
CA ASP A 40 3.00 -68.59 -38.27
C ASP A 40 1.93 -67.50 -38.51
N VAL A 41 1.48 -67.39 -39.76
CA VAL A 41 0.50 -66.39 -40.24
C VAL A 41 -0.85 -67.01 -40.64
N ASP A 42 -0.94 -68.34 -40.75
CA ASP A 42 -2.11 -69.08 -41.28
C ASP A 42 -2.48 -70.35 -40.48
N PHE A 43 -1.90 -70.56 -39.29
CA PHE A 43 -2.29 -71.57 -38.31
C PHE A 43 -2.08 -73.04 -38.73
N ASP A 44 -1.17 -73.32 -39.66
CA ASP A 44 -0.95 -74.66 -40.24
C ASP A 44 0.46 -75.25 -40.05
N ASP A 45 1.26 -74.68 -39.13
CA ASP A 45 2.68 -75.03 -38.90
C ASP A 45 3.59 -74.83 -40.16
N THR A 46 3.12 -74.17 -41.23
CA THR A 46 3.94 -73.78 -42.38
C THR A 46 4.22 -72.27 -42.35
N GLY A 47 5.28 -71.90 -41.63
CA GLY A 47 5.61 -70.50 -41.40
C GLY A 47 5.76 -69.69 -42.70
N GLY A 48 5.14 -68.51 -42.73
CA GLY A 48 5.25 -67.53 -43.80
C GLY A 48 6.27 -66.44 -43.46
N ASP A 49 6.82 -65.80 -44.51
CA ASP A 49 7.72 -64.66 -44.39
C ASP A 49 6.92 -63.40 -43.98
N GLY A 50 7.36 -62.68 -42.95
CA GLY A 50 6.79 -61.36 -42.63
C GLY A 50 7.22 -60.78 -41.28
N ILE A 51 7.48 -59.48 -41.27
CA ILE A 51 7.59 -58.67 -40.04
C ILE A 51 6.18 -58.15 -39.74
N PRO A 52 5.65 -58.25 -38.49
CA PRO A 52 4.38 -57.62 -38.13
C PRO A 52 4.35 -56.15 -38.55
N GLY A 53 3.25 -55.70 -39.12
CA GLY A 53 3.05 -54.31 -39.51
C GLY A 53 2.27 -53.49 -38.47
N ALA A 54 2.15 -52.20 -38.76
CA ALA A 54 1.50 -51.16 -37.95
C ALA A 54 0.08 -51.45 -37.43
N ASN A 55 -0.63 -52.42 -38.01
CA ASN A 55 -2.00 -52.78 -37.60
C ASN A 55 -2.12 -54.21 -37.10
N ASP A 56 -1.02 -54.96 -37.09
CA ASP A 56 -1.01 -56.40 -36.85
C ASP A 56 -0.86 -56.72 -35.35
N ILE A 57 -1.36 -57.88 -34.96
CA ILE A 57 -1.26 -58.37 -33.58
C ILE A 57 -0.09 -59.35 -33.52
N ALA A 58 0.94 -59.07 -32.72
CA ALA A 58 2.02 -60.00 -32.45
C ALA A 58 1.84 -60.67 -31.08
N VAL A 59 1.83 -62.00 -31.06
CA VAL A 59 1.75 -62.81 -29.84
C VAL A 59 3.00 -63.66 -29.70
N ILE A 60 3.75 -63.42 -28.62
CA ILE A 60 4.99 -64.17 -28.32
C ILE A 60 4.67 -65.23 -27.27
N ILE A 61 4.84 -66.52 -27.60
CA ILE A 61 4.52 -67.67 -26.75
C ILE A 61 5.78 -68.43 -26.35
N GLY A 62 6.01 -68.61 -25.04
CA GLY A 62 7.05 -69.50 -24.50
C GLY A 62 6.53 -70.92 -24.31
N ASP A 63 6.94 -71.89 -25.15
CA ASP A 63 6.34 -73.23 -25.21
C ASP A 63 7.08 -74.34 -24.43
N GLY A 64 8.17 -74.01 -23.72
CA GLY A 64 8.93 -74.98 -22.93
C GLY A 64 9.75 -76.02 -23.70
N MET A 65 9.83 -75.96 -25.04
CA MET A 65 10.73 -76.79 -25.87
C MET A 65 11.75 -75.97 -26.69
N GLY A 66 11.84 -74.66 -26.44
CA GLY A 66 12.70 -73.72 -27.19
C GLY A 66 11.94 -72.68 -28.01
N GLY A 67 10.65 -72.46 -27.72
CA GLY A 67 9.84 -71.42 -28.35
C GLY A 67 10.09 -70.01 -27.84
N GLY A 68 10.21 -69.08 -28.80
CA GLY A 68 9.76 -67.70 -28.64
C GLY A 68 10.80 -66.60 -28.45
N THR A 69 12.10 -66.83 -28.64
CA THR A 69 13.05 -65.70 -28.66
C THR A 69 12.88 -64.88 -29.94
N VAL A 70 12.52 -63.61 -29.80
CA VAL A 70 12.39 -62.66 -30.90
C VAL A 70 13.51 -61.63 -30.81
N ASN A 71 14.41 -61.59 -31.79
CA ASN A 71 15.43 -60.54 -31.86
C ASN A 71 14.99 -59.43 -32.81
N ILE A 72 14.83 -58.21 -32.31
CA ILE A 72 14.63 -57.00 -33.13
C ILE A 72 15.99 -56.52 -33.63
N THR A 73 16.20 -56.64 -34.94
CA THR A 73 17.49 -56.31 -35.60
C THR A 73 17.42 -55.08 -36.51
N SER A 74 16.27 -54.40 -36.54
CA SER A 74 16.02 -53.10 -37.19
C SER A 74 14.86 -52.40 -36.47
N ASN A 75 14.55 -51.14 -36.80
CA ASN A 75 13.32 -50.52 -36.31
C ASN A 75 12.10 -51.31 -36.81
N VAL A 76 11.13 -51.57 -35.93
CA VAL A 76 9.90 -52.32 -36.26
C VAL A 76 8.69 -51.63 -35.64
N GLU A 77 7.56 -51.73 -36.34
CA GLU A 77 6.27 -51.16 -35.95
C GLU A 77 5.22 -52.27 -35.92
N VAL A 78 4.50 -52.40 -34.82
CA VAL A 78 3.45 -53.41 -34.61
C VAL A 78 2.16 -52.76 -34.15
N GLY A 79 1.01 -53.35 -34.48
CA GLY A 79 -0.28 -52.97 -33.93
C GLY A 79 -0.35 -53.23 -32.43
N ASP A 80 -0.66 -54.46 -32.03
CA ASP A 80 -0.71 -54.87 -30.63
C ASP A 80 0.38 -55.91 -30.34
N LEU A 81 0.98 -55.87 -29.16
CA LEU A 81 2.01 -56.83 -28.73
C LEU A 81 1.61 -57.48 -27.41
N TYR A 82 1.40 -58.79 -27.44
CA TYR A 82 1.12 -59.59 -26.26
C TYR A 82 2.22 -60.61 -26.02
N VAL A 83 2.64 -60.75 -24.77
CA VAL A 83 3.60 -61.78 -24.40
C VAL A 83 3.00 -62.75 -23.39
N VAL A 84 3.03 -64.02 -23.77
CA VAL A 84 2.43 -65.13 -23.03
C VAL A 84 3.46 -65.76 -22.12
N TYR A 85 3.09 -65.99 -20.85
CA TYR A 85 3.97 -66.61 -19.86
C TYR A 85 3.23 -67.62 -18.96
N ASN A 86 3.98 -68.59 -18.42
CA ASN A 86 3.43 -69.69 -17.63
C ASN A 86 3.76 -69.52 -16.13
N ASN A 87 2.74 -69.66 -15.27
CA ASN A 87 2.81 -69.52 -13.81
C ASN A 87 3.54 -70.69 -13.09
N THR A 88 4.03 -71.71 -13.81
CA THR A 88 4.68 -72.91 -13.22
C THR A 88 6.21 -72.89 -13.31
N ASN A 89 6.82 -72.02 -12.50
CA ASN A 89 8.06 -72.29 -11.75
C ASN A 89 9.33 -72.74 -12.51
N VAL A 90 9.71 -72.13 -13.64
CA VAL A 90 11.11 -72.18 -14.14
C VAL A 90 11.51 -70.90 -14.90
N LEU A 91 12.65 -70.34 -14.51
CA LEU A 91 13.44 -69.24 -15.09
C LEU A 91 13.82 -69.37 -16.59
N SER A 92 13.25 -70.32 -17.35
CA SER A 92 13.71 -70.68 -18.71
C SER A 92 12.59 -70.77 -19.76
N LYS A 93 11.41 -70.20 -19.50
CA LYS A 93 10.17 -70.56 -20.23
C LYS A 93 9.28 -69.41 -20.67
N ALA A 94 9.65 -68.15 -20.46
CA ALA A 94 8.90 -67.01 -21.00
C ALA A 94 9.35 -66.69 -22.43
N GLY A 95 8.44 -66.16 -23.26
CA GLY A 95 8.85 -65.53 -24.52
C GLY A 95 9.82 -64.37 -24.22
N SER A 96 10.93 -64.29 -24.92
CA SER A 96 11.97 -63.27 -24.68
C SER A 96 12.14 -62.40 -25.91
N LEU A 97 11.96 -61.09 -25.75
CA LEU A 97 12.24 -60.10 -26.78
C LEU A 97 13.63 -59.48 -26.53
N PHE A 98 14.53 -59.56 -27.50
CA PHE A 98 15.82 -58.87 -27.47
C PHE A 98 15.84 -57.78 -28.52
N ALA A 99 16.04 -56.54 -28.12
CA ALA A 99 16.04 -55.42 -29.05
C ALA A 99 17.22 -54.48 -28.85
N THR A 100 17.73 -54.00 -29.97
CA THR A 100 18.81 -52.98 -30.03
C THR A 100 18.42 -51.75 -30.86
N TYR A 101 17.16 -51.70 -31.33
CA TYR A 101 16.57 -50.73 -32.25
C TYR A 101 15.16 -50.33 -31.78
N THR A 102 14.57 -49.27 -32.33
CA THR A 102 13.26 -48.78 -31.91
C THR A 102 12.14 -49.80 -32.15
N LEU A 103 11.34 -50.07 -31.12
CA LEU A 103 10.09 -50.83 -31.18
C LEU A 103 8.90 -49.87 -31.08
N THR A 104 8.15 -49.70 -32.16
CA THR A 104 6.93 -48.89 -32.16
C THR A 104 5.70 -49.77 -31.98
N ILE A 105 4.87 -49.45 -30.99
CA ILE A 105 3.62 -50.16 -30.67
C ILE A 105 2.45 -49.20 -30.87
N ASN A 106 1.58 -49.51 -31.82
CA ASN A 106 0.48 -48.65 -32.22
C ASN A 106 -0.81 -48.87 -31.43
N GLY A 107 -0.87 -49.92 -30.60
CA GLY A 107 -2.01 -50.25 -29.75
C GLY A 107 -1.54 -50.84 -28.43
N GLN A 108 -1.95 -52.04 -28.07
CA GLN A 108 -1.79 -52.57 -26.71
C GLN A 108 -0.44 -53.24 -26.46
N LEU A 109 0.08 -53.10 -25.24
CA LEU A 109 1.17 -53.94 -24.71
C LEU A 109 0.64 -54.64 -23.45
N GLY A 110 0.70 -55.97 -23.40
CA GLY A 110 0.22 -56.70 -22.23
C GLY A 110 0.91 -58.04 -22.00
N GLY A 111 1.07 -58.40 -20.73
CA GLY A 111 1.37 -59.76 -20.31
C GLY A 111 0.08 -60.58 -20.22
N VAL A 112 0.09 -61.81 -20.74
CA VAL A 112 -1.09 -62.69 -20.71
C VAL A 112 -0.69 -64.08 -20.19
N LEU A 113 -1.56 -64.73 -19.40
CA LEU A 113 -1.34 -66.11 -18.94
C LEU A 113 -1.38 -67.12 -20.10
N ASP A 114 -0.79 -68.30 -19.89
CA ASP A 114 -0.70 -69.43 -20.86
C ASP A 114 -2.06 -69.93 -21.39
N ASP A 115 -3.17 -69.64 -20.70
CA ASP A 115 -4.54 -69.92 -21.15
C ASP A 115 -5.21 -68.73 -21.86
N LEU A 116 -4.50 -67.61 -21.99
CA LEU A 116 -4.92 -66.36 -22.61
C LEU A 116 -6.24 -65.80 -22.07
N SER A 117 -6.60 -66.13 -20.82
CA SER A 117 -7.90 -65.74 -20.26
C SER A 117 -7.90 -64.35 -19.63
N ASP A 118 -6.77 -63.90 -19.07
CA ASP A 118 -6.67 -62.67 -18.28
C ASP A 118 -5.30 -61.98 -18.45
N PHE A 119 -5.30 -60.64 -18.33
CA PHE A 119 -4.08 -59.83 -18.27
C PHE A 119 -3.42 -59.94 -16.90
N HIS A 120 -2.11 -60.17 -16.88
CA HIS A 120 -1.35 -60.33 -15.64
C HIS A 120 0.10 -59.85 -15.76
N GLU A 121 0.68 -59.50 -14.60
CA GLU A 121 2.07 -59.08 -14.49
C GLU A 121 3.07 -60.20 -14.81
N PRO A 122 3.99 -60.00 -15.78
CA PRO A 122 5.04 -60.96 -16.04
C PRO A 122 5.99 -61.07 -14.84
N THR A 123 6.09 -62.28 -14.28
CA THR A 123 6.89 -62.58 -13.07
C THR A 123 8.37 -62.89 -13.36
N THR A 124 8.74 -63.00 -14.64
CA THR A 124 10.12 -63.24 -15.12
C THR A 124 10.48 -62.23 -16.21
N THR A 125 11.76 -62.08 -16.55
CA THR A 125 12.21 -61.15 -17.59
C THR A 125 11.69 -61.58 -18.97
N VAL A 126 10.72 -60.85 -19.49
CA VAL A 126 10.06 -61.10 -20.79
C VAL A 126 10.69 -60.27 -21.92
N ILE A 127 11.25 -59.12 -21.59
CA ILE A 127 11.97 -58.26 -22.54
C ILE A 127 13.38 -58.09 -22.00
N GLU A 128 14.37 -58.69 -22.67
CA GLU A 128 15.79 -58.57 -22.35
C GLU A 128 16.44 -57.57 -23.30
N ASN A 129 16.64 -56.34 -22.85
CA ASN A 129 17.18 -55.28 -23.69
C ASN A 129 18.63 -54.92 -23.44
N ASP A 130 19.32 -54.63 -24.54
CA ASP A 130 20.52 -53.78 -24.52
C ASP A 130 20.11 -52.38 -24.00
N SER A 131 21.07 -51.65 -23.45
CA SER A 131 20.99 -50.21 -23.10
C SER A 131 20.46 -49.28 -24.22
N ARG A 132 20.28 -49.79 -25.45
CA ARG A 132 19.90 -49.04 -26.65
C ARG A 132 18.45 -49.22 -27.12
N LEU A 133 17.61 -50.04 -26.48
CA LEU A 133 16.18 -50.12 -26.87
C LEU A 133 15.46 -48.81 -26.55
N GLU A 134 14.64 -48.33 -27.49
CA GLU A 134 13.56 -47.35 -27.29
C GLU A 134 12.20 -47.98 -27.64
N ILE A 135 11.20 -47.85 -26.77
CA ILE A 135 9.82 -48.31 -27.03
C ILE A 135 8.94 -47.10 -27.25
N VAL A 136 8.31 -47.00 -28.41
CA VAL A 136 7.49 -45.84 -28.80
C VAL A 136 6.02 -46.23 -28.90
N PHE A 137 5.13 -45.57 -28.14
CA PHE A 137 3.69 -45.78 -28.21
C PHE A 137 3.00 -44.69 -29.05
N THR A 138 2.26 -45.06 -30.11
CA THR A 138 1.74 -44.09 -31.11
C THR A 138 0.20 -44.03 -31.26
N ASN A 139 -0.57 -45.04 -30.83
CA ASN A 139 -2.04 -45.09 -31.05
C ASN A 139 -2.47 -44.97 -32.54
N ASP A 140 -1.68 -45.46 -33.50
CA ASP A 140 -2.00 -45.29 -34.92
C ASP A 140 -3.00 -46.35 -35.46
N ASN A 141 -3.37 -47.32 -34.62
CA ASN A 141 -4.24 -48.45 -35.00
C ASN A 141 -5.71 -48.32 -34.54
N SER A 142 -6.14 -47.17 -33.98
CA SER A 142 -7.51 -46.84 -33.50
C SER A 142 -7.95 -47.41 -32.14
N SER A 143 -7.13 -48.21 -31.46
CA SER A 143 -7.37 -48.65 -30.08
C SER A 143 -6.54 -47.82 -29.11
N THR A 144 -7.08 -47.40 -27.95
CA THR A 144 -6.26 -46.71 -26.93
C THR A 144 -5.12 -47.61 -26.48
N PRO A 145 -3.83 -47.23 -26.68
CA PRO A 145 -2.69 -47.99 -26.22
C PRO A 145 -2.76 -48.07 -24.71
N ASN A 146 -2.95 -49.28 -24.22
CA ASN A 146 -2.97 -49.58 -22.81
C ASN A 146 -1.79 -50.50 -22.53
N ILE A 147 -0.99 -50.15 -21.52
CA ILE A 147 -0.02 -51.05 -20.91
C ILE A 147 -0.69 -51.68 -19.70
N PHE A 148 -1.12 -52.93 -19.86
CA PHE A 148 -1.74 -53.71 -18.79
C PHE A 148 -0.65 -54.39 -17.96
N THR A 149 -0.63 -54.08 -16.66
CA THR A 149 0.08 -54.86 -15.62
C THR A 149 1.44 -55.38 -16.08
N TRP A 150 2.42 -54.49 -16.21
CA TRP A 150 3.74 -54.80 -16.73
C TRP A 150 4.86 -54.52 -15.72
N GLY A 151 5.43 -55.60 -15.17
CA GLY A 151 6.76 -55.59 -14.56
C GLY A 151 6.81 -55.85 -13.06
N HIS A 152 7.66 -56.81 -12.68
CA HIS A 152 8.40 -56.80 -11.41
C HIS A 152 9.86 -57.24 -11.62
N THR A 153 10.15 -58.00 -12.69
CA THR A 153 11.49 -58.45 -13.11
C THR A 153 11.80 -58.23 -14.60
N ALA A 154 10.80 -57.91 -15.44
CA ALA A 154 10.94 -57.57 -16.86
C ALA A 154 10.95 -56.05 -17.06
N THR A 155 12.09 -55.47 -17.43
CA THR A 155 12.27 -54.02 -17.43
C THR A 155 12.11 -53.47 -18.83
N LEU A 156 11.11 -52.61 -19.04
CA LEU A 156 11.08 -51.73 -20.21
C LEU A 156 12.24 -50.73 -20.06
N LYS A 157 12.86 -50.30 -21.17
CA LYS A 157 13.90 -49.26 -21.18
C LYS A 157 13.56 -48.20 -22.22
N ASN A 158 13.86 -46.93 -21.92
CA ASN A 158 13.60 -45.73 -22.71
C ASN A 158 12.20 -45.72 -23.37
N ILE A 159 11.17 -45.47 -22.57
CA ILE A 159 9.79 -45.46 -23.04
C ILE A 159 9.45 -44.07 -23.59
N THR A 160 9.02 -43.98 -24.83
CA THR A 160 8.54 -42.75 -25.46
C THR A 160 7.04 -42.84 -25.74
N VAL A 161 6.25 -41.94 -25.17
CA VAL A 161 4.82 -41.77 -25.51
C VAL A 161 4.72 -40.71 -26.61
N ASN A 162 4.40 -41.12 -27.83
CA ASN A 162 4.38 -40.26 -29.01
C ASN A 162 3.21 -40.59 -29.95
N PRO A 163 1.95 -40.42 -29.51
CA PRO A 163 0.81 -40.65 -30.36
C PRO A 163 0.75 -39.74 -31.59
N SER A 164 0.07 -40.15 -32.65
CA SER A 164 -0.07 -39.33 -33.87
C SER A 164 -0.80 -37.99 -33.66
N SER A 165 -1.55 -37.84 -32.57
CA SER A 165 -2.27 -36.61 -32.23
C SER A 165 -2.00 -36.18 -30.78
N SER A 166 -1.91 -34.86 -30.57
CA SER A 166 -1.77 -34.25 -29.24
C SER A 166 -3.02 -34.41 -28.35
N SER A 167 -4.17 -34.76 -28.91
CA SER A 167 -5.39 -35.06 -28.15
C SER A 167 -5.45 -36.51 -27.66
N THR A 168 -4.52 -37.35 -28.09
CA THR A 168 -4.59 -38.79 -27.88
C THR A 168 -3.98 -39.20 -26.55
N THR A 169 -4.63 -40.13 -25.85
CA THR A 169 -4.13 -40.68 -24.57
C THR A 169 -3.56 -42.09 -24.74
N VAL A 170 -2.39 -42.33 -24.15
CA VAL A 170 -1.81 -43.64 -23.84
C VAL A 170 -2.01 -43.91 -22.34
N GLN A 171 -2.48 -45.10 -21.95
CA GLN A 171 -2.84 -45.41 -20.56
C GLN A 171 -1.93 -46.47 -19.95
N PHE A 172 -1.49 -46.24 -18.71
CA PHE A 172 -0.71 -47.17 -17.90
C PHE A 172 -1.54 -47.65 -16.71
N GLU A 173 -1.58 -48.96 -16.50
CA GLU A 173 -2.40 -49.63 -15.47
C GLU A 173 -1.60 -50.46 -14.47
N ASP A 174 -0.28 -50.58 -14.55
CA ASP A 174 0.63 -50.92 -13.43
C ASP A 174 1.96 -51.18 -14.11
N VAL A 175 2.90 -50.25 -14.00
CA VAL A 175 4.15 -50.30 -14.77
C VAL A 175 5.31 -50.21 -13.80
N ALA A 176 6.10 -51.28 -13.69
CA ALA A 176 7.34 -51.24 -12.95
C ALA A 176 8.53 -50.91 -13.85
N LEU A 177 9.36 -49.99 -13.37
CA LEU A 177 10.60 -49.55 -13.99
C LEU A 177 11.81 -49.99 -13.16
N ASN A 178 12.97 -49.97 -13.80
CA ASN A 178 14.26 -50.26 -13.19
C ASN A 178 15.31 -49.39 -13.89
N GLY A 179 15.44 -48.16 -13.41
CA GLY A 179 16.30 -47.14 -13.99
C GLY A 179 16.01 -46.85 -15.45
N THR A 180 14.74 -46.57 -15.75
CA THR A 180 14.23 -46.35 -17.10
C THR A 180 13.48 -45.05 -17.19
N ASP A 181 13.87 -44.22 -18.16
CA ASP A 181 13.19 -42.96 -18.38
C ASP A 181 11.92 -43.14 -19.24
N ILE A 182 10.91 -42.32 -18.91
CA ILE A 182 9.69 -42.14 -19.68
C ILE A 182 9.71 -40.74 -20.28
N VAL A 183 9.50 -40.62 -21.58
CA VAL A 183 9.41 -39.34 -22.28
C VAL A 183 8.03 -39.19 -22.92
N VAL A 184 7.24 -38.21 -22.49
CA VAL A 184 5.97 -37.85 -23.12
C VAL A 184 6.24 -36.82 -24.22
N SER A 185 6.40 -37.31 -25.45
CA SER A 185 6.79 -36.53 -26.64
C SER A 185 5.62 -35.99 -27.46
N ASN A 186 4.46 -36.62 -27.40
CA ASN A 186 3.20 -36.08 -27.93
C ASN A 186 2.02 -36.57 -27.08
N GLY A 187 0.85 -35.94 -27.22
CA GLY A 187 -0.37 -36.42 -26.60
C GLY A 187 -0.39 -36.38 -25.07
N THR A 188 -1.07 -37.36 -24.49
CA THR A 188 -1.24 -37.52 -23.05
C THR A 188 -0.78 -38.92 -22.60
N LEU A 189 0.05 -38.99 -21.57
CA LEU A 189 0.22 -40.20 -20.78
C LEU A 189 -0.76 -40.15 -19.59
N ARG A 190 -1.58 -41.20 -19.40
CA ARG A 190 -2.50 -41.31 -18.28
C ARG A 190 -2.16 -42.51 -17.40
N ILE A 191 -2.01 -42.29 -16.11
CA ILE A 191 -1.92 -43.34 -15.10
C ILE A 191 -3.31 -43.49 -14.50
N ASN A 192 -3.96 -44.63 -14.74
CA ASN A 192 -5.35 -44.85 -14.35
C ASN A 192 -5.50 -44.97 -12.81
N ALA A 193 -6.71 -44.72 -12.30
CA ALA A 193 -6.97 -44.74 -10.86
C ALA A 193 -6.86 -46.17 -10.31
N GLY A 194 -6.22 -46.33 -9.15
CA GLY A 194 -5.97 -47.64 -8.53
C GLY A 194 -4.66 -48.30 -8.97
N PHE A 195 -3.99 -47.73 -9.96
CA PHE A 195 -2.76 -48.27 -10.55
C PHE A 195 -1.55 -47.37 -10.29
N SER A 196 -0.34 -47.86 -10.58
CA SER A 196 0.88 -47.08 -10.36
C SER A 196 1.96 -47.26 -11.42
N VAL A 197 2.78 -46.22 -11.60
CA VAL A 197 4.10 -46.34 -12.21
C VAL A 197 5.11 -46.35 -11.08
N ALA A 198 5.80 -47.47 -10.90
CA ALA A 198 6.70 -47.71 -9.77
C ALA A 198 8.13 -47.93 -10.26
N ASP A 199 9.11 -47.22 -9.71
CA ASP A 199 10.52 -47.46 -10.01
C ASP A 199 11.26 -48.12 -8.85
N ALA A 200 11.62 -49.40 -9.02
CA ALA A 200 12.28 -50.17 -7.97
C ALA A 200 13.70 -49.69 -7.65
N THR A 201 14.38 -48.97 -8.55
CA THR A 201 15.73 -48.47 -8.30
C THR A 201 15.77 -47.04 -7.77
N GLY A 202 14.70 -46.26 -7.94
CA GLY A 202 14.66 -44.84 -7.61
C GLY A 202 15.65 -44.03 -8.45
N THR A 203 15.87 -44.40 -9.72
CA THR A 203 16.80 -43.73 -10.66
C THR A 203 16.12 -43.30 -11.97
N SER A 204 14.84 -43.58 -12.15
CA SER A 204 14.07 -43.31 -13.36
C SER A 204 13.53 -41.89 -13.40
N THR A 205 13.43 -41.30 -14.59
CA THR A 205 12.89 -39.95 -14.81
C THR A 205 11.64 -39.99 -15.69
N ILE A 206 10.62 -39.16 -15.39
CA ILE A 206 9.52 -38.89 -16.32
C ILE A 206 9.69 -37.48 -16.87
N THR A 207 10.00 -37.34 -18.15
CA THR A 207 10.07 -36.05 -18.86
C THR A 207 8.79 -35.80 -19.64
N VAL A 208 8.10 -34.70 -19.35
CA VAL A 208 6.88 -34.25 -20.02
C VAL A 208 7.21 -33.08 -20.93
N ASN A 209 7.34 -33.34 -22.24
CA ASN A 209 7.75 -32.34 -23.22
C ASN A 209 6.69 -31.25 -23.46
N ALA A 210 7.13 -30.12 -24.02
CA ALA A 210 6.27 -28.99 -24.30
C ALA A 210 5.07 -29.39 -25.17
N GLY A 211 3.86 -28.95 -24.79
CA GLY A 211 2.62 -29.27 -25.50
C GLY A 211 2.04 -30.65 -25.19
N THR A 212 2.64 -31.43 -24.28
CA THR A 212 2.15 -32.76 -23.87
C THR A 212 1.60 -32.77 -22.45
N THR A 213 0.91 -33.84 -22.08
CA THR A 213 0.24 -33.96 -20.77
C THR A 213 0.56 -35.25 -20.04
N LEU A 214 0.74 -35.18 -18.72
CA LEU A 214 0.70 -36.32 -17.81
C LEU A 214 -0.53 -36.23 -16.88
N ASP A 215 -1.45 -37.19 -17.03
CA ASP A 215 -2.65 -37.35 -16.22
C ASP A 215 -2.41 -38.39 -15.11
N VAL A 216 -2.29 -37.97 -13.87
CA VAL A 216 -2.00 -38.84 -12.72
C VAL A 216 -3.27 -39.08 -11.92
N ARG A 217 -3.97 -40.20 -12.19
CA ARG A 217 -5.15 -40.64 -11.42
C ARG A 217 -4.82 -41.72 -10.39
N GLY A 218 -3.71 -42.43 -10.58
CA GLY A 218 -3.08 -43.38 -9.67
C GLY A 218 -1.78 -42.84 -9.06
N GLY A 219 -0.76 -43.68 -8.87
CA GLY A 219 0.52 -43.27 -8.27
C GLY A 219 1.70 -43.17 -9.24
N VAL A 220 2.60 -42.21 -9.02
CA VAL A 220 4.01 -42.28 -9.47
C VAL A 220 4.89 -42.43 -8.24
N ASN A 221 5.57 -43.57 -8.08
CA ASN A 221 6.18 -43.99 -6.81
C ASN A 221 7.57 -44.61 -7.04
N GLY A 222 8.42 -44.66 -6.01
CA GLY A 222 9.48 -45.68 -6.00
C GLY A 222 8.86 -47.08 -5.85
N GLY A 223 9.64 -48.16 -5.95
CA GLY A 223 9.19 -49.57 -5.94
C GLY A 223 8.32 -50.04 -4.76
N SER A 224 8.00 -49.17 -3.80
CA SER A 224 6.98 -49.33 -2.78
C SER A 224 6.19 -48.03 -2.56
N SER A 225 5.06 -48.13 -1.87
CA SER A 225 4.21 -46.97 -1.51
C SER A 225 4.89 -45.93 -0.61
N THR A 226 6.09 -46.19 -0.09
CA THR A 226 6.87 -45.29 0.78
C THR A 226 8.20 -44.84 0.19
N THR A 227 8.50 -45.28 -1.03
CA THR A 227 9.74 -44.91 -1.76
C THR A 227 9.43 -43.92 -2.88
N ASN A 228 10.46 -43.22 -3.35
CA ASN A 228 10.35 -42.15 -4.32
C ASN A 228 10.92 -42.57 -5.69
N PHE A 229 10.30 -42.05 -6.73
CA PHE A 229 10.84 -41.98 -8.10
C PHE A 229 12.03 -40.99 -8.12
N ASN A 230 12.96 -41.04 -9.07
CA ASN A 230 14.08 -40.08 -9.06
C ASN A 230 13.60 -38.66 -9.40
N GLU A 231 13.01 -38.48 -10.59
CA GLU A 231 12.61 -37.15 -11.04
C GLU A 231 11.36 -37.18 -11.92
N VAL A 232 10.52 -36.15 -11.77
CA VAL A 232 9.51 -35.79 -12.77
C VAL A 232 9.87 -34.40 -13.30
N GLU A 233 10.10 -34.30 -14.59
CA GLU A 233 10.55 -33.09 -15.28
C GLU A 233 9.47 -32.60 -16.23
N MET A 234 8.98 -31.38 -16.01
CA MET A 234 8.11 -30.66 -16.94
C MET A 234 8.95 -29.74 -17.81
N VAL A 235 8.91 -29.91 -19.14
CA VAL A 235 9.67 -29.09 -20.10
C VAL A 235 8.73 -28.18 -20.90
N GLY A 236 9.05 -26.89 -20.96
CA GLY A 236 8.27 -25.89 -21.69
C GLY A 236 6.80 -25.84 -21.26
N ALA A 237 5.90 -25.54 -22.19
CA ALA A 237 4.46 -25.45 -21.94
C ALA A 237 3.79 -26.84 -21.85
N SER A 238 4.26 -27.70 -20.96
CA SER A 238 3.68 -29.01 -20.65
C SER A 238 2.68 -28.94 -19.50
N ILE A 239 1.84 -29.96 -19.37
CA ILE A 239 0.78 -30.01 -18.34
C ILE A 239 0.92 -31.31 -17.54
N ILE A 240 0.86 -31.20 -16.22
CA ILE A 240 0.66 -32.35 -15.33
C ILE A 240 -0.61 -32.12 -14.54
N THR A 241 -1.50 -33.11 -14.48
CA THR A 241 -2.71 -33.05 -13.66
C THR A 241 -2.74 -34.20 -12.66
N VAL A 242 -2.68 -33.88 -11.37
CA VAL A 242 -2.83 -34.82 -10.26
C VAL A 242 -4.29 -34.83 -9.80
N TYR A 243 -4.97 -35.93 -10.10
CA TYR A 243 -6.40 -36.12 -9.80
C TYR A 243 -6.62 -36.52 -8.34
N THR A 244 -7.89 -36.57 -7.88
CA THR A 244 -8.25 -36.76 -6.48
C THR A 244 -7.60 -37.96 -5.77
N ASN A 245 -7.44 -39.08 -6.47
CA ASN A 245 -6.79 -40.29 -5.94
C ASN A 245 -5.31 -40.40 -6.33
N GLY A 246 -4.81 -39.42 -7.09
CA GLY A 246 -3.48 -39.43 -7.64
C GLY A 246 -2.43 -38.81 -6.73
N TYR A 247 -1.17 -39.23 -6.89
CA TYR A 247 -0.02 -38.67 -6.20
C TYR A 247 1.27 -38.83 -7.00
N LEU A 248 2.20 -37.88 -6.83
CA LEU A 248 3.52 -37.86 -7.43
C LEU A 248 4.56 -37.92 -6.31
N ASN A 249 5.21 -39.07 -6.12
CA ASN A 249 6.26 -39.28 -5.14
C ASN A 249 7.62 -39.41 -5.84
N SER A 250 8.26 -38.29 -6.20
CA SER A 250 9.61 -38.21 -6.77
C SER A 250 10.63 -37.40 -5.91
N ASP A 251 11.91 -37.78 -5.91
CA ASP A 251 12.96 -37.05 -5.16
C ASP A 251 13.18 -35.63 -5.69
N ALA A 252 12.90 -35.39 -6.98
CA ALA A 252 12.85 -34.08 -7.62
C ALA A 252 11.58 -33.89 -8.46
N LEU A 253 11.07 -32.66 -8.49
CA LEU A 253 10.04 -32.21 -9.43
C LEU A 253 10.50 -30.89 -10.06
N THR A 254 10.83 -30.92 -11.34
CA THR A 254 11.30 -29.74 -12.08
C THR A 254 10.14 -29.16 -12.89
N ILE A 255 9.81 -27.89 -12.66
CA ILE A 255 8.73 -27.19 -13.36
C ILE A 255 9.32 -26.06 -14.21
N SER A 256 9.48 -26.31 -15.51
CA SER A 256 10.06 -25.35 -16.46
C SER A 256 9.12 -24.20 -16.85
N ALA A 257 9.68 -23.25 -17.59
CA ALA A 257 8.96 -22.09 -18.12
C ALA A 257 7.70 -22.48 -18.91
N GLY A 258 6.57 -21.84 -18.55
CA GLY A 258 5.25 -22.07 -19.17
C GLY A 258 4.54 -23.36 -18.77
N ALA A 259 5.16 -24.23 -17.96
CA ALA A 259 4.55 -25.49 -17.53
C ALA A 259 3.39 -25.25 -16.55
N THR A 260 2.37 -26.13 -16.56
CA THR A 260 1.21 -26.04 -15.67
C THR A 260 0.99 -27.32 -14.86
N LEU A 261 1.03 -27.22 -13.52
CA LEU A 261 0.70 -28.31 -12.59
C LEU A 261 -0.70 -28.09 -12.00
N ASN A 262 -1.64 -28.96 -12.33
CA ASN A 262 -3.01 -28.96 -11.81
C ASN A 262 -3.15 -29.98 -10.68
N ILE A 263 -3.74 -29.57 -9.56
CA ILE A 263 -3.84 -30.37 -8.35
C ILE A 263 -5.30 -30.40 -7.87
N THR A 264 -5.91 -31.58 -7.84
CA THR A 264 -7.30 -31.76 -7.34
C THR A 264 -7.41 -32.74 -6.17
N ASN A 265 -6.29 -33.29 -5.72
CA ASN A 265 -6.23 -34.18 -4.57
C ASN A 265 -6.27 -33.38 -3.24
N SER A 266 -6.32 -34.12 -2.13
CA SER A 266 -6.42 -33.59 -0.77
C SER A 266 -5.20 -33.84 0.10
N GLN A 267 -4.06 -34.16 -0.49
CA GLN A 267 -2.88 -34.48 0.27
C GLN A 267 -2.36 -33.23 1.02
N PRO A 268 -1.74 -33.37 2.21
CA PRO A 268 -1.25 -32.24 2.99
C PRO A 268 -0.28 -31.32 2.24
N SER A 269 0.52 -31.89 1.34
CA SER A 269 1.47 -31.17 0.47
C SER A 269 0.89 -30.81 -0.90
N GLY A 270 -0.40 -31.06 -1.12
CA GLY A 270 -1.09 -30.76 -2.38
C GLY A 270 -0.95 -31.83 -3.45
N TRP A 271 0.24 -32.33 -3.75
CA TRP A 271 0.45 -33.29 -4.86
C TRP A 271 1.24 -34.54 -4.44
N TRP A 272 1.92 -34.44 -3.30
CA TRP A 272 2.77 -35.46 -2.69
C TRP A 272 2.02 -36.29 -1.65
N ASN A 273 2.28 -37.60 -1.56
CA ASN A 273 1.70 -38.47 -0.52
C ASN A 273 2.38 -38.26 0.84
N SER A 274 1.61 -37.96 1.89
CA SER A 274 2.15 -37.72 3.24
C SER A 274 2.90 -38.89 3.89
N GLY A 275 2.77 -40.10 3.36
CA GLY A 275 3.52 -41.28 3.82
C GLY A 275 4.96 -41.39 3.33
N SER A 276 5.37 -40.57 2.36
CA SER A 276 6.70 -40.61 1.73
C SER A 276 7.55 -39.38 2.12
N PRO A 277 8.89 -39.51 2.21
CA PRO A 277 9.77 -38.36 2.42
C PRO A 277 9.62 -37.37 1.27
N GLY A 278 9.29 -36.10 1.55
CA GLY A 278 9.07 -35.08 0.50
C GLY A 278 10.27 -34.88 -0.44
N PRO A 279 10.05 -34.22 -1.60
CA PRO A 279 11.10 -34.00 -2.59
C PRO A 279 12.26 -33.21 -1.98
N THR A 280 13.49 -33.56 -2.39
CA THR A 280 14.72 -32.88 -1.96
C THR A 280 14.92 -31.55 -2.67
N SER A 281 14.37 -31.41 -3.88
CA SER A 281 14.36 -30.16 -4.64
C SER A 281 13.10 -30.03 -5.48
N VAL A 282 12.59 -28.80 -5.60
CA VAL A 282 11.49 -28.46 -6.51
C VAL A 282 11.86 -27.16 -7.23
N PRO A 283 12.73 -27.20 -8.26
CA PRO A 283 13.03 -26.04 -9.08
C PRO A 283 11.76 -25.60 -9.81
N ILE A 284 11.36 -24.34 -9.63
CA ILE A 284 10.13 -23.78 -10.21
C ILE A 284 10.49 -22.51 -10.97
N ASP A 285 10.20 -22.50 -12.27
CA ASP A 285 10.35 -21.34 -13.14
C ASP A 285 9.29 -20.28 -12.84
N LEU A 286 9.66 -19.00 -12.94
CA LEU A 286 8.80 -17.87 -12.58
C LEU A 286 7.57 -17.73 -13.49
N SER A 287 7.62 -18.30 -14.71
CA SER A 287 6.51 -18.29 -15.67
C SER A 287 5.61 -19.53 -15.60
N SER A 288 5.93 -20.51 -14.76
CA SER A 288 5.11 -21.70 -14.55
C SER A 288 3.82 -21.37 -13.78
N THR A 289 2.84 -22.28 -13.81
CA THR A 289 1.57 -22.13 -13.08
C THR A 289 1.26 -23.37 -12.26
N ILE A 290 0.98 -23.21 -10.96
CA ILE A 290 0.47 -24.28 -10.10
C ILE A 290 -0.95 -23.94 -9.66
N ASN A 291 -1.88 -24.85 -9.95
CA ASN A 291 -3.31 -24.67 -9.73
C ASN A 291 -3.83 -25.65 -8.67
N TYR A 292 -4.39 -25.14 -7.57
CA TYR A 292 -5.11 -25.91 -6.56
C TYR A 292 -6.60 -25.89 -6.87
N ASN A 293 -7.08 -26.92 -7.57
CA ASN A 293 -8.38 -26.98 -8.27
C ASN A 293 -9.44 -27.85 -7.58
N ARG A 294 -9.19 -28.38 -6.37
CA ARG A 294 -10.14 -29.31 -5.74
C ARG A 294 -11.49 -28.63 -5.48
N LEU A 295 -12.58 -29.36 -5.71
CA LEU A 295 -13.91 -28.99 -5.21
C LEU A 295 -14.01 -29.39 -3.73
N GLY A 296 -13.94 -28.42 -2.83
CA GLY A 296 -13.89 -28.63 -1.38
C GLY A 296 -12.51 -28.35 -0.77
N ALA A 297 -12.39 -28.65 0.52
CA ALA A 297 -11.21 -28.30 1.30
C ALA A 297 -9.91 -28.87 0.71
N GLN A 298 -8.85 -28.08 0.66
CA GLN A 298 -7.57 -28.49 0.07
C GLN A 298 -6.41 -27.83 0.79
N SER A 299 -5.34 -28.58 1.02
CA SER A 299 -4.10 -28.04 1.57
C SER A 299 -3.27 -27.40 0.47
N VAL A 300 -2.76 -26.19 0.73
CA VAL A 300 -1.82 -25.45 -0.10
C VAL A 300 -0.47 -25.50 0.59
N TYR A 301 0.56 -25.90 -0.13
CA TYR A 301 1.91 -26.05 0.42
C TYR A 301 2.60 -24.66 0.48
N PRO A 302 3.20 -24.25 1.60
CA PRO A 302 4.01 -23.03 1.62
C PRO A 302 5.37 -23.29 0.96
N GLY A 303 5.56 -22.76 -0.23
CA GLY A 303 6.78 -22.96 -1.01
C GLY A 303 7.02 -21.84 -2.00
N ASN A 304 7.87 -22.11 -2.99
CA ASN A 304 8.13 -21.20 -4.09
C ASN A 304 7.16 -21.46 -5.24
N TYR A 305 6.62 -20.42 -5.84
CA TYR A 305 5.69 -20.51 -6.97
C TYR A 305 6.11 -19.55 -8.07
N GLY A 306 5.93 -19.94 -9.34
CA GLY A 306 5.81 -19.00 -10.45
C GLY A 306 4.49 -18.26 -10.26
N ASN A 307 3.41 -18.78 -10.83
CA ASN A 307 2.05 -18.38 -10.53
C ASN A 307 1.38 -19.40 -9.59
N LEU A 308 0.62 -18.91 -8.60
CA LEU A 308 -0.20 -19.72 -7.71
C LEU A 308 -1.67 -19.38 -7.91
N SER A 309 -2.46 -20.34 -8.37
CA SER A 309 -3.90 -20.17 -8.53
C SER A 309 -4.68 -21.10 -7.62
N LEU A 310 -5.65 -20.53 -6.90
CA LEU A 310 -6.61 -21.23 -6.07
C LEU A 310 -7.96 -21.21 -6.78
N ASN A 311 -8.46 -22.39 -7.16
CA ASN A 311 -9.71 -22.56 -7.93
C ASN A 311 -10.58 -23.68 -7.31
N GLY A 312 -11.72 -23.98 -7.95
CA GLY A 312 -12.70 -24.92 -7.46
C GLY A 312 -13.58 -24.29 -6.39
N SER A 313 -13.63 -24.89 -5.20
CA SER A 313 -14.46 -24.40 -4.10
C SER A 313 -13.91 -24.81 -2.73
N GLY A 314 -14.47 -24.23 -1.66
CA GLY A 314 -14.14 -24.57 -0.29
C GLY A 314 -12.86 -23.91 0.23
N THR A 315 -12.44 -24.31 1.42
CA THR A 315 -11.27 -23.73 2.08
C THR A 315 -9.97 -24.26 1.52
N LYS A 316 -9.12 -23.36 1.04
CA LYS A 316 -7.73 -23.64 0.68
C LYS A 316 -6.87 -23.24 1.87
N THR A 317 -6.23 -24.19 2.54
CA THR A 317 -5.49 -23.92 3.78
C THR A 317 -4.00 -23.91 3.50
N LEU A 318 -3.34 -22.77 3.71
CA LEU A 318 -1.87 -22.70 3.69
C LEU A 318 -1.33 -23.43 4.93
N THR A 319 -0.69 -24.57 4.72
CA THR A 319 -0.21 -25.43 5.82
C THR A 319 1.15 -24.97 6.34
N ASN A 320 1.60 -25.54 7.47
CA ASN A 320 2.95 -25.36 8.05
C ASN A 320 3.37 -23.89 8.31
N GLN A 321 4.62 -23.68 8.75
CA GLN A 321 5.14 -22.37 9.18
C GLN A 321 6.21 -21.79 8.23
N ASN A 322 6.28 -22.23 6.98
CA ASN A 322 7.26 -21.71 6.01
C ASN A 322 6.70 -20.48 5.27
N THR A 323 7.59 -19.58 4.84
CA THR A 323 7.22 -18.44 3.98
C THR A 323 6.67 -18.94 2.64
N LEU A 324 5.56 -18.35 2.19
CA LEU A 324 5.02 -18.56 0.85
C LEU A 324 5.63 -17.50 -0.08
N TYR A 325 6.30 -17.93 -1.15
CA TYR A 325 6.86 -17.05 -2.18
C TYR A 325 6.11 -17.25 -3.49
N VAL A 326 5.42 -16.21 -3.96
CA VAL A 326 4.75 -16.20 -5.27
C VAL A 326 5.47 -15.19 -6.16
N ASN A 327 6.28 -15.67 -7.11
CA ASN A 327 7.12 -14.78 -7.91
C ASN A 327 6.34 -14.09 -9.05
N GLY A 328 5.28 -14.74 -9.53
CA GLY A 328 4.29 -14.22 -10.46
C GLY A 328 3.00 -13.86 -9.72
N THR A 329 1.85 -14.26 -10.27
CA THR A 329 0.53 -13.87 -9.76
C THR A 329 0.03 -14.84 -8.69
N LEU A 330 -0.50 -14.30 -7.58
CA LEU A 330 -1.36 -15.03 -6.64
C LEU A 330 -2.82 -14.78 -7.01
N SER A 331 -3.54 -15.83 -7.43
CA SER A 331 -4.94 -15.74 -7.87
C SER A 331 -5.87 -16.57 -6.99
N ILE A 332 -6.93 -15.96 -6.47
CA ILE A 332 -8.05 -16.62 -5.78
C ILE A 332 -9.28 -16.43 -6.67
N LEU A 333 -9.66 -17.45 -7.45
CA LEU A 333 -10.50 -17.29 -8.64
C LEU A 333 -12.01 -17.52 -8.43
N GLY A 334 -12.53 -17.35 -7.21
CA GLY A 334 -13.98 -17.46 -7.03
C GLY A 334 -14.49 -17.23 -5.61
N SER A 335 -15.72 -16.71 -5.53
CA SER A 335 -16.37 -16.32 -4.27
C SER A 335 -16.66 -17.50 -3.34
N GLY A 336 -16.71 -18.72 -3.87
CA GLY A 336 -16.83 -19.95 -3.08
C GLY A 336 -15.51 -20.46 -2.47
N ILE A 337 -14.42 -19.70 -2.58
CA ILE A 337 -13.09 -20.05 -2.10
C ILE A 337 -12.72 -19.20 -0.90
N THR A 338 -12.28 -19.84 0.17
CA THR A 338 -11.63 -19.17 1.31
C THR A 338 -10.17 -19.55 1.33
N PHE A 339 -9.26 -18.60 1.16
CA PHE A 339 -7.84 -18.85 1.39
C PHE A 339 -7.52 -18.64 2.88
N SER A 340 -7.40 -19.74 3.62
CA SER A 340 -7.12 -19.72 5.06
C SER A 340 -5.62 -19.81 5.28
N THR A 341 -5.00 -18.72 5.76
CA THR A 341 -3.57 -18.67 6.09
C THR A 341 -3.30 -18.65 7.60
N SER A 342 -4.34 -18.75 8.44
CA SER A 342 -4.23 -18.63 9.91
C SER A 342 -3.33 -19.66 10.59
N SER A 343 -3.07 -20.81 9.95
CA SER A 343 -2.15 -21.84 10.43
C SER A 343 -0.67 -21.52 10.17
N ASN A 344 -0.38 -20.52 9.33
CA ASN A 344 0.96 -20.08 8.97
C ASN A 344 1.27 -18.75 9.68
N THR A 345 2.44 -18.59 10.30
CA THR A 345 2.84 -17.35 10.99
C THR A 345 3.94 -16.59 10.26
N SER A 346 4.47 -17.15 9.17
CA SER A 346 5.50 -16.52 8.35
C SER A 346 4.89 -15.51 7.37
N PRO A 347 5.63 -14.48 6.96
CA PRO A 347 5.18 -13.56 5.92
C PRO A 347 4.82 -14.28 4.62
N ILE A 348 4.06 -13.60 3.76
CA ILE A 348 3.76 -14.06 2.40
C ILE A 348 4.37 -13.03 1.44
N ASP A 349 5.25 -13.48 0.56
CA ASP A 349 5.92 -12.66 -0.43
C ASP A 349 5.23 -12.82 -1.80
N ILE A 350 4.76 -11.70 -2.35
CA ILE A 350 4.16 -11.63 -3.68
C ILE A 350 5.02 -10.68 -4.51
N LYS A 351 5.60 -11.18 -5.61
CA LYS A 351 6.45 -10.39 -6.53
C LYS A 351 5.77 -10.05 -7.85
N GLY A 352 4.66 -10.71 -8.19
CA GLY A 352 3.77 -10.32 -9.29
C GLY A 352 2.44 -9.76 -8.77
N ASP A 353 1.35 -9.98 -9.49
CA ASP A 353 0.05 -9.43 -9.13
C ASP A 353 -0.66 -10.22 -8.02
N LEU A 354 -1.62 -9.57 -7.36
CA LEU A 354 -2.59 -10.21 -6.48
C LEU A 354 -3.99 -10.08 -7.11
N HIS A 355 -4.70 -11.20 -7.25
CA HIS A 355 -6.08 -11.24 -7.73
C HIS A 355 -6.97 -11.98 -6.73
N ASN A 356 -8.00 -11.31 -6.18
CA ASN A 356 -8.91 -11.90 -5.20
C ASN A 356 -10.40 -11.78 -5.59
N ASP A 357 -10.96 -12.88 -6.08
CA ASP A 357 -12.39 -13.08 -6.24
C ASP A 357 -13.01 -13.91 -5.09
N GLY A 358 -12.21 -14.31 -4.09
CA GLY A 358 -12.64 -15.13 -2.95
C GLY A 358 -12.65 -14.38 -1.62
N THR A 359 -12.58 -15.14 -0.52
CA THR A 359 -12.39 -14.61 0.83
C THR A 359 -10.96 -14.83 1.27
N TRP A 360 -10.24 -13.75 1.58
CA TRP A 360 -8.90 -13.80 2.12
C TRP A 360 -8.66 -12.69 3.14
N SER A 361 -8.28 -13.06 4.36
CA SER A 361 -7.88 -12.13 5.40
C SER A 361 -6.62 -12.65 6.11
N PRO A 362 -5.43 -12.42 5.52
CA PRO A 362 -4.19 -12.91 6.09
C PRO A 362 -3.86 -12.18 7.40
N THR A 363 -3.53 -12.94 8.44
CA THR A 363 -3.01 -12.39 9.71
C THR A 363 -1.50 -12.19 9.69
N GLN A 364 -0.85 -12.56 8.59
CA GLN A 364 0.58 -12.41 8.35
C GLN A 364 0.83 -11.10 7.59
N ASN A 365 2.04 -10.57 7.70
CA ASN A 365 2.45 -9.47 6.84
C ASN A 365 2.55 -9.93 5.38
N ILE A 366 1.99 -9.13 4.46
CA ILE A 366 2.09 -9.39 3.02
C ILE A 366 3.14 -8.45 2.42
N ASN A 367 4.17 -9.03 1.81
CA ASN A 367 5.24 -8.28 1.19
C ASN A 367 5.01 -8.16 -0.32
N PHE A 368 4.91 -6.93 -0.82
CA PHE A 368 4.93 -6.62 -2.25
C PHE A 368 6.34 -6.16 -2.64
N ASN A 369 7.17 -7.12 -3.06
CA ASN A 369 8.61 -6.94 -3.31
C ASN A 369 9.03 -7.38 -4.72
N GLY A 370 8.13 -7.18 -5.69
CA GLY A 370 8.39 -7.40 -7.11
C GLY A 370 9.39 -6.43 -7.72
N THR A 371 9.82 -6.74 -8.95
CA THR A 371 10.66 -5.85 -9.78
C THR A 371 9.89 -5.18 -10.91
N SER A 372 8.72 -5.73 -11.28
CA SER A 372 7.76 -5.12 -12.20
C SER A 372 6.64 -4.48 -11.39
N ALA A 373 5.93 -3.52 -11.97
CA ALA A 373 4.77 -2.92 -11.30
C ALA A 373 3.75 -4.00 -10.93
N GLN A 374 3.23 -3.93 -9.71
CA GLN A 374 2.26 -4.89 -9.17
C GLN A 374 0.88 -4.24 -9.04
N SER A 375 -0.15 -5.06 -9.23
CA SER A 375 -1.53 -4.67 -9.08
C SER A 375 -2.27 -5.58 -8.11
N ILE A 376 -3.11 -4.98 -7.29
CA ILE A 376 -4.10 -5.66 -6.45
C ILE A 376 -5.44 -5.54 -7.17
N THR A 377 -5.99 -6.69 -7.57
CA THR A 377 -7.18 -6.82 -8.39
C THR A 377 -8.15 -7.83 -7.78
N GLY A 378 -9.36 -7.90 -8.34
CA GLY A 378 -10.39 -8.88 -7.97
C GLY A 378 -11.74 -8.24 -7.69
N ASN A 379 -12.74 -9.07 -7.44
CA ASN A 379 -14.10 -8.63 -7.12
C ASN A 379 -14.33 -8.48 -5.61
N ASN A 380 -13.43 -8.99 -4.77
CA ASN A 380 -13.56 -8.95 -3.32
C ASN A 380 -12.33 -8.28 -2.68
N MET A 381 -12.61 -7.32 -1.79
CA MET A 381 -11.59 -6.67 -0.97
C MET A 381 -10.79 -7.69 -0.16
N VAL A 382 -9.48 -7.43 -0.01
CA VAL A 382 -8.60 -8.18 0.87
C VAL A 382 -8.44 -7.40 2.17
N THR A 383 -8.66 -8.08 3.30
CA THR A 383 -8.39 -7.52 4.64
C THR A 383 -7.03 -7.98 5.12
N PHE A 384 -6.02 -7.14 4.97
CA PHE A 384 -4.64 -7.36 5.42
C PHE A 384 -4.53 -7.25 6.94
N GLY A 385 -4.95 -8.31 7.63
CA GLY A 385 -4.94 -8.45 9.09
C GLY A 385 -3.56 -8.27 9.73
N GLY A 386 -2.50 -8.80 9.08
CA GLY A 386 -1.13 -8.69 9.56
C GLY A 386 -0.37 -7.45 9.09
N GLY A 387 -0.96 -6.66 8.18
CA GLY A 387 -0.30 -5.51 7.55
C GLY A 387 0.28 -5.83 6.17
N ILE A 388 0.86 -4.80 5.56
CA ILE A 388 1.55 -4.88 4.27
C ILE A 388 2.90 -4.18 4.33
N THR A 389 3.89 -4.75 3.64
CA THR A 389 5.17 -4.08 3.35
C THR A 389 5.31 -3.92 1.85
N ILE A 390 5.56 -2.71 1.39
CA ILE A 390 5.72 -2.35 -0.02
C ILE A 390 7.18 -1.97 -0.24
N SER A 391 7.93 -2.85 -0.91
CA SER A 391 9.36 -2.67 -1.23
C SER A 391 9.60 -2.45 -2.72
N ASN A 392 8.55 -2.53 -3.54
CA ASN A 392 8.65 -2.45 -4.99
C ASN A 392 8.77 -1.01 -5.49
N SER A 393 9.89 -0.69 -6.13
CA SER A 393 10.18 0.63 -6.72
C SER A 393 9.49 0.89 -8.06
N ALA A 394 9.05 -0.14 -8.78
CA ALA A 394 8.20 0.00 -9.96
C ALA A 394 6.73 0.31 -9.60
N GLY A 395 6.37 0.10 -8.34
CA GLY A 395 5.10 0.51 -7.75
C GLY A 395 4.11 -0.62 -7.51
N VAL A 396 3.25 -0.41 -6.52
CA VAL A 396 2.10 -1.27 -6.18
C VAL A 396 0.85 -0.42 -6.28
N SER A 397 -0.17 -0.91 -7.00
CA SER A 397 -1.41 -0.16 -7.22
C SER A 397 -2.68 -0.96 -6.94
N LEU A 398 -3.76 -0.27 -6.58
CA LEU A 398 -5.10 -0.84 -6.51
C LEU A 398 -5.81 -0.65 -7.86
N SER A 399 -6.33 -1.71 -8.48
CA SER A 399 -6.89 -1.61 -9.84
C SER A 399 -8.41 -1.45 -9.84
N ASN A 400 -9.13 -2.39 -9.25
CA ASN A 400 -10.60 -2.47 -9.32
C ASN A 400 -11.29 -2.72 -7.97
N GLN A 401 -10.53 -2.66 -6.87
CA GLN A 401 -11.03 -2.87 -5.52
C GLN A 401 -10.30 -1.95 -4.53
N ASP A 402 -10.97 -1.67 -3.43
CA ASP A 402 -10.37 -0.98 -2.27
C ASP A 402 -9.49 -1.96 -1.47
N ALA A 403 -8.78 -1.45 -0.47
CA ALA A 403 -7.96 -2.26 0.43
C ALA A 403 -8.28 -1.94 1.90
N ASP A 404 -8.31 -2.98 2.73
CA ASP A 404 -8.46 -2.87 4.19
C ASP A 404 -7.18 -3.37 4.87
N VAL A 405 -6.50 -2.49 5.60
CA VAL A 405 -5.20 -2.75 6.23
C VAL A 405 -5.32 -2.56 7.74
N ASN A 406 -5.48 -3.68 8.44
CA ASN A 406 -5.61 -3.70 9.89
C ASN A 406 -4.26 -3.70 10.62
N GLY A 407 -3.23 -4.29 10.02
CA GLY A 407 -1.85 -4.22 10.52
C GLY A 407 -1.11 -2.98 10.03
N THR A 408 0.20 -2.92 10.23
CA THR A 408 1.02 -1.81 9.76
C THR A 408 1.07 -1.79 8.23
N MET A 409 0.90 -0.62 7.62
CA MET A 409 1.29 -0.34 6.24
C MET A 409 2.69 0.28 6.25
N ASP A 410 3.66 -0.41 5.65
CA ASP A 410 5.06 0.03 5.56
C ASP A 410 5.45 0.22 4.09
N ILE A 411 5.87 1.44 3.72
CA ILE A 411 6.33 1.78 2.37
C ILE A 411 7.83 2.09 2.46
N ASP A 412 8.65 1.16 1.97
CA ASP A 412 10.10 1.22 2.09
C ASP A 412 10.74 2.36 1.29
N PRO A 413 11.98 2.76 1.62
CA PRO A 413 12.75 3.70 0.82
C PRO A 413 12.81 3.33 -0.66
N GLY A 414 12.36 4.25 -1.52
CA GLY A 414 12.35 4.08 -2.97
C GLY A 414 11.19 3.25 -3.53
N ALA A 415 10.34 2.67 -2.67
CA ALA A 415 9.12 2.01 -3.08
C ALA A 415 8.01 3.03 -3.41
N VAL A 416 7.03 2.60 -4.21
CA VAL A 416 5.89 3.45 -4.61
C VAL A 416 4.59 2.71 -4.32
N PHE A 417 3.66 3.38 -3.63
CA PHE A 417 2.28 2.94 -3.51
C PHE A 417 1.34 3.95 -4.17
N ASP A 418 0.44 3.46 -5.01
CA ASP A 418 -0.60 4.26 -5.66
C ASP A 418 -1.98 3.65 -5.44
N PRO A 419 -2.82 4.24 -4.57
CA PRO A 419 -4.22 3.83 -4.43
C PRO A 419 -5.00 3.88 -5.75
N ASN A 420 -4.51 4.61 -6.77
CA ASN A 420 -5.07 4.72 -8.11
C ASN A 420 -6.58 5.02 -8.11
N GLY A 421 -6.96 5.99 -7.26
CA GLY A 421 -8.36 6.44 -7.11
C GLY A 421 -9.23 5.55 -6.22
N ARG A 422 -8.69 4.52 -5.57
CA ARG A 422 -9.41 3.61 -4.66
C ARG A 422 -9.31 4.03 -3.20
N GLN A 423 -10.16 3.44 -2.38
CA GLN A 423 -10.15 3.63 -0.93
C GLN A 423 -9.13 2.69 -0.26
N VAL A 424 -8.46 3.20 0.76
CA VAL A 424 -7.61 2.45 1.69
C VAL A 424 -8.13 2.68 3.10
N ASP A 425 -8.75 1.66 3.66
CA ASP A 425 -9.12 1.63 5.08
C ASP A 425 -7.87 1.20 5.86
N LEU A 426 -7.45 2.04 6.81
CA LEU A 426 -6.24 1.82 7.58
C LEU A 426 -6.53 1.90 9.08
N SER A 427 -6.52 0.74 9.71
CA SER A 427 -6.68 0.60 11.15
C SER A 427 -5.35 0.52 11.91
N GLY A 428 -4.29 0.10 11.23
CA GLY A 428 -2.93 0.03 11.78
C GLY A 428 -2.11 1.31 11.59
N ASN A 429 -0.80 1.21 11.83
CA ASN A 429 0.13 2.33 11.64
C ASN A 429 0.52 2.51 10.17
N LEU A 430 0.86 3.74 9.78
CA LEU A 430 1.51 4.03 8.50
C LEU A 430 2.97 4.41 8.75
N VAL A 431 3.88 3.66 8.15
CA VAL A 431 5.31 4.01 8.06
C VAL A 431 5.59 4.28 6.59
N ASN A 432 5.90 5.52 6.25
CA ASN A 432 6.15 5.91 4.87
C ASN A 432 7.56 6.48 4.73
N ASP A 433 8.47 5.65 4.22
CA ASP A 433 9.85 6.00 3.85
C ASP A 433 10.04 6.11 2.32
N GLY A 434 9.02 5.72 1.54
CA GLY A 434 9.00 5.80 0.08
C GLY A 434 8.10 6.92 -0.47
N THR A 435 7.39 6.60 -1.56
CA THR A 435 6.45 7.49 -2.23
C THR A 435 5.02 6.98 -2.07
N LEU A 436 4.18 7.77 -1.41
CA LEU A 436 2.73 7.62 -1.43
C LEU A 436 2.14 8.57 -2.48
N THR A 437 1.50 8.03 -3.51
CA THR A 437 0.84 8.85 -4.52
C THR A 437 -0.46 9.40 -3.96
N ALA A 438 -0.66 10.72 -4.07
CA ALA A 438 -1.89 11.39 -3.67
C ALA A 438 -3.02 11.07 -4.66
N SER A 439 -3.62 9.89 -4.51
CA SER A 439 -4.80 9.45 -5.26
C SER A 439 -5.74 8.69 -4.32
N GLY A 440 -7.03 8.62 -4.69
CA GLY A 440 -8.02 7.89 -3.89
C GLY A 440 -8.32 8.52 -2.53
N THR A 441 -8.78 7.69 -1.60
CA THR A 441 -9.19 8.13 -0.25
C THR A 441 -8.53 7.25 0.80
N PHE A 442 -7.90 7.86 1.80
CA PHE A 442 -7.46 7.17 3.01
C PHE A 442 -8.49 7.36 4.12
N VAL A 443 -8.98 6.26 4.67
CA VAL A 443 -9.87 6.25 5.83
C VAL A 443 -9.10 5.69 7.02
N PHE A 444 -8.82 6.55 8.00
CA PHE A 444 -8.19 6.16 9.26
C PHE A 444 -9.28 5.76 10.26
N ASP A 445 -9.55 4.47 10.38
CA ASP A 445 -10.65 3.90 11.17
C ASP A 445 -10.21 3.22 12.48
N GLY A 446 -8.91 2.99 12.64
CA GLY A 446 -8.31 2.43 13.86
C GLY A 446 -7.56 3.47 14.71
N THR A 447 -6.45 3.06 15.32
CA THR A 447 -5.55 3.96 16.07
C THR A 447 -4.22 4.04 15.32
N THR A 448 -4.13 5.00 14.41
CA THR A 448 -3.03 5.11 13.46
C THR A 448 -2.02 6.16 13.87
N THR A 449 -0.75 5.77 13.98
CA THR A 449 0.37 6.70 13.96
C THR A 449 0.92 6.77 12.54
N VAL A 450 1.08 7.98 12.02
CA VAL A 450 1.73 8.23 10.72
C VAL A 450 3.18 8.65 10.98
N SER A 451 4.13 7.92 10.40
CA SER A 451 5.56 8.09 10.64
C SER A 451 6.39 7.84 9.37
N GLY A 452 7.72 7.90 9.48
CA GLY A 452 8.65 7.73 8.36
C GLY A 452 9.31 9.02 7.86
N SER A 453 10.18 8.86 6.87
CA SER A 453 11.02 9.87 6.24
C SER A 453 10.45 10.41 4.93
N GLY A 454 9.58 9.64 4.27
CA GLY A 454 8.87 9.99 3.05
C GLY A 454 7.83 11.10 3.25
N THR A 455 7.34 11.61 2.12
CA THR A 455 6.27 12.63 2.14
C THR A 455 4.92 11.93 2.25
N ASN A 456 4.16 12.25 3.30
CA ASN A 456 2.80 11.76 3.50
C ASN A 456 1.81 12.62 2.70
N ALA A 457 1.66 12.29 1.42
CA ALA A 457 0.76 12.98 0.49
C ALA A 457 -0.49 12.13 0.23
N PHE A 458 -1.63 12.63 0.69
CA PHE A 458 -2.95 12.02 0.50
C PHE A 458 -3.74 12.83 -0.53
N ASN A 459 -4.64 12.18 -1.26
CA ASN A 459 -5.67 12.91 -1.99
C ASN A 459 -6.80 13.27 -1.01
N ASP A 460 -7.71 12.34 -0.71
CA ASP A 460 -8.75 12.56 0.31
C ASP A 460 -8.40 11.86 1.62
N VAL A 461 -8.71 12.50 2.75
CA VAL A 461 -8.51 11.96 4.10
C VAL A 461 -9.84 11.95 4.84
N THR A 462 -10.24 10.80 5.36
CA THR A 462 -11.34 10.66 6.31
C THR A 462 -10.82 10.05 7.61
N VAL A 463 -11.13 10.66 8.74
CA VAL A 463 -10.79 10.13 10.06
C VAL A 463 -12.07 9.69 10.75
N THR A 464 -12.21 8.41 11.06
CA THR A 464 -13.33 7.85 11.85
C THR A 464 -12.82 7.27 13.18
N GLY A 465 -11.56 6.81 13.22
CA GLY A 465 -10.85 6.38 14.41
C GLY A 465 -10.02 7.50 15.05
N THR A 466 -8.75 7.23 15.32
CA THR A 466 -7.77 8.19 15.85
C THR A 466 -6.53 8.21 14.97
N ILE A 467 -6.10 9.40 14.57
CA ILE A 467 -4.83 9.62 13.87
C ILE A 467 -3.91 10.52 14.68
N SER A 468 -2.68 10.03 14.88
CA SER A 468 -1.53 10.84 15.27
C SER A 468 -0.76 11.20 14.01
N ALA A 469 -1.03 12.39 13.48
CA ALA A 469 -0.38 12.91 12.28
C ALA A 469 1.13 13.11 12.51
N PRO A 470 1.97 13.08 11.46
CA PRO A 470 3.41 13.17 11.63
C PRO A 470 3.81 14.54 12.16
N SER A 471 4.94 14.63 12.88
CA SER A 471 5.54 15.92 13.30
C SER A 471 6.14 16.72 12.15
N LYS A 472 6.05 16.20 10.92
CA LYS A 472 6.46 16.83 9.67
C LYS A 472 5.22 17.35 8.92
N THR A 473 5.29 17.41 7.60
CA THR A 473 4.17 17.81 6.75
C THR A 473 3.26 16.62 6.43
N LEU A 474 1.95 16.79 6.66
CA LEU A 474 0.89 15.99 6.07
C LEU A 474 0.27 16.79 4.94
N THR A 475 0.28 16.25 3.73
CA THR A 475 -0.19 16.94 2.52
C THR A 475 -1.50 16.34 2.05
N VAL A 476 -2.46 17.19 1.67
CA VAL A 476 -3.81 16.79 1.23
C VAL A 476 -4.11 17.52 -0.08
N ALA A 477 -4.32 16.75 -1.15
CA ALA A 477 -4.63 17.27 -2.48
C ALA A 477 -6.14 17.36 -2.77
N GLY A 478 -6.97 16.66 -1.99
CA GLY A 478 -8.43 16.63 -2.04
C GLY A 478 -9.06 17.08 -0.72
N ASP A 479 -10.09 16.38 -0.26
CA ASP A 479 -10.89 16.75 0.92
C ASP A 479 -10.35 16.16 2.22
N PHE A 480 -10.60 16.85 3.35
CA PHE A 480 -10.30 16.36 4.70
C PHE A 480 -11.57 16.33 5.56
N ALA A 481 -11.94 15.17 6.08
CA ALA A 481 -13.08 14.99 6.98
C ALA A 481 -12.65 14.41 8.33
N ASN A 482 -12.91 15.11 9.44
CA ASN A 482 -12.66 14.58 10.79
C ASN A 482 -13.95 14.20 11.52
N ASN A 483 -14.25 12.91 11.55
CA ASN A 483 -15.34 12.31 12.33
C ASN A 483 -14.84 11.53 13.56
N GLY A 484 -13.51 11.49 13.76
CA GLY A 484 -12.82 10.81 14.85
C GLY A 484 -11.95 11.77 15.65
N THR A 485 -10.75 11.34 16.04
CA THR A 485 -9.76 12.16 16.76
C THR A 485 -8.55 12.45 15.87
N PHE A 486 -8.30 13.72 15.58
CA PHE A 486 -7.12 14.19 14.85
C PHE A 486 -6.14 14.88 15.81
N SER A 487 -4.94 14.32 15.95
CA SER A 487 -3.83 14.89 16.72
C SER A 487 -2.71 15.30 15.77
N ASN A 488 -2.43 16.61 15.69
CA ASN A 488 -1.34 17.16 14.89
C ASN A 488 -0.10 17.37 15.77
N VAL A 489 0.86 16.45 15.72
CA VAL A 489 2.03 16.35 16.63
C VAL A 489 3.10 17.39 16.30
N ASN A 490 2.75 18.67 16.43
CA ASN A 490 3.61 19.81 16.09
C ASN A 490 3.98 19.92 14.58
N GLY A 491 3.22 19.25 13.71
CA GLY A 491 3.45 19.23 12.27
C GLY A 491 2.76 20.36 11.49
N THR A 492 2.78 20.25 10.17
CA THR A 492 2.07 21.15 9.26
C THR A 492 1.09 20.36 8.41
N VAL A 493 -0.18 20.78 8.37
CA VAL A 493 -1.12 20.28 7.36
C VAL A 493 -1.07 21.22 6.15
N THR A 494 -0.80 20.68 4.96
CA THR A 494 -0.73 21.44 3.71
C THR A 494 -1.84 21.03 2.77
N TYR A 495 -2.65 21.98 2.33
CA TYR A 495 -3.64 21.80 1.26
C TYR A 495 -3.04 22.31 -0.05
N ASN A 496 -2.69 21.39 -0.95
CA ASN A 496 -1.93 21.66 -2.19
C ASN A 496 -2.63 21.16 -3.46
N GLY A 497 -3.94 20.93 -3.40
CA GLY A 497 -4.73 20.49 -4.54
C GLY A 497 -4.74 21.50 -5.69
N ILE A 498 -5.38 21.11 -6.78
CA ILE A 498 -5.69 21.99 -7.92
C ILE A 498 -7.19 22.24 -8.10
N ASN A 499 -8.01 21.38 -7.51
CA ASN A 499 -9.46 21.49 -7.50
C ASN A 499 -9.92 22.09 -6.16
N ALA A 500 -11.20 22.42 -6.02
CA ALA A 500 -11.74 22.86 -4.74
C ALA A 500 -11.53 21.76 -3.68
N GLN A 501 -11.16 22.16 -2.47
CA GLN A 501 -10.94 21.25 -1.33
C GLN A 501 -11.84 21.66 -0.17
N ASN A 502 -12.39 20.68 0.54
CA ASN A 502 -13.26 20.88 1.70
C ASN A 502 -12.60 20.37 2.98
N ILE A 503 -12.60 21.21 4.01
CA ILE A 503 -12.32 20.80 5.38
C ILE A 503 -13.67 20.58 6.07
N SER A 504 -13.95 19.37 6.55
CA SER A 504 -15.27 18.95 7.01
C SER A 504 -15.19 17.96 8.18
N GLY A 505 -16.33 17.45 8.63
CA GLY A 505 -16.44 16.45 9.69
C GLY A 505 -17.18 16.95 10.93
N SER A 506 -17.60 16.02 11.78
CA SER A 506 -18.37 16.30 12.99
C SER A 506 -17.52 16.77 14.18
N ASN A 507 -16.21 16.51 14.16
CA ASN A 507 -15.30 16.81 15.27
C ASN A 507 -14.30 17.90 14.91
N ALA A 508 -13.89 18.67 15.91
CA ALA A 508 -12.97 19.80 15.69
C ALA A 508 -11.61 19.35 15.15
N ILE A 509 -11.05 20.13 14.22
CA ILE A 509 -9.71 19.90 13.66
C ILE A 509 -8.74 20.91 14.26
N ASN A 510 -7.78 20.43 15.05
CA ASN A 510 -6.77 21.27 15.66
C ASN A 510 -5.49 21.23 14.81
N PHE A 511 -5.27 22.26 14.00
CA PHE A 511 -4.04 22.45 13.27
C PHE A 511 -2.96 22.97 14.22
N TYR A 512 -1.77 22.38 14.17
CA TYR A 512 -0.58 23.01 14.72
C TYR A 512 -0.18 24.15 13.79
N ASN A 513 0.48 23.83 12.67
CA ASN A 513 0.61 24.73 11.52
C ASN A 513 -0.36 24.35 10.39
N LEU A 514 -0.81 25.36 9.63
CA LEU A 514 -1.64 25.21 8.43
C LEU A 514 -0.96 25.90 7.24
N SER A 515 -0.92 25.24 6.09
CA SER A 515 -0.41 25.81 4.85
C SER A 515 -1.43 25.62 3.73
N ILE A 516 -1.79 26.69 3.04
CA ILE A 516 -2.69 26.65 1.88
C ILE A 516 -1.90 27.05 0.65
N THR A 517 -1.61 26.10 -0.23
CA THR A 517 -0.86 26.33 -1.47
C THR A 517 -1.66 25.99 -2.73
N ASN A 518 -2.88 25.47 -2.55
CA ASN A 518 -3.84 25.35 -3.64
C ASN A 518 -4.16 26.74 -4.21
N SER A 519 -3.68 26.97 -5.44
CA SER A 519 -3.87 28.18 -6.22
C SER A 519 -4.78 27.95 -7.44
N GLY A 520 -5.24 26.71 -7.64
CA GLY A 520 -6.17 26.35 -8.71
C GLY A 520 -7.64 26.59 -8.32
N ALA A 521 -7.95 26.54 -7.02
CA ALA A 521 -9.29 26.74 -6.49
C ALA A 521 -9.27 27.15 -4.99
N THR A 522 -10.45 27.36 -4.42
CA THR A 522 -10.63 27.68 -3.01
C THR A 522 -10.53 26.42 -2.13
N VAL A 523 -9.90 26.57 -0.96
CA VAL A 523 -10.01 25.62 0.16
C VAL A 523 -11.06 26.14 1.13
N SER A 524 -12.18 25.43 1.28
CA SER A 524 -13.32 25.84 2.10
C SER A 524 -13.39 25.10 3.43
N ASN A 525 -13.38 25.85 4.54
CA ASN A 525 -13.55 25.30 5.88
C ASN A 525 -15.03 25.22 6.25
N ASN A 526 -15.62 24.03 6.12
CA ASN A 526 -16.99 23.71 6.55
C ASN A 526 -17.02 23.02 7.94
N ALA A 527 -15.88 22.93 8.63
CA ALA A 527 -15.73 22.33 9.96
C ALA A 527 -15.44 23.36 11.06
N THR A 528 -15.53 22.93 12.32
CA THR A 528 -14.88 23.63 13.43
C THR A 528 -13.38 23.35 13.38
N SER A 529 -12.57 24.38 13.14
CA SER A 529 -11.12 24.27 12.98
C SER A 529 -10.40 25.29 13.86
N ASN A 530 -9.29 24.87 14.48
CA ASN A 530 -8.48 25.74 15.34
C ASN A 530 -7.02 25.75 14.86
N LEU A 531 -6.39 26.92 14.87
CA LEU A 531 -4.97 27.11 14.58
C LEU A 531 -4.20 27.39 15.87
N ASN A 532 -3.16 26.60 16.16
CA ASN A 532 -2.35 26.77 17.38
C ASN A 532 -1.09 27.63 17.18
N THR A 533 -0.43 27.59 16.01
CA THR A 533 0.86 28.28 15.83
C THR A 533 0.88 29.23 14.64
N ALA A 534 0.86 28.73 13.41
CA ALA A 534 1.04 29.59 12.23
C ALA A 534 0.29 29.09 11.00
N MET A 535 -0.31 30.03 10.27
CA MET A 535 -0.88 29.80 8.95
C MET A 535 -0.04 30.50 7.88
N THR A 536 0.18 29.83 6.76
CA THR A 536 0.85 30.38 5.56
C THR A 536 -0.03 30.19 4.33
N LEU A 537 -0.12 31.20 3.46
CA LEU A 537 -0.77 31.12 2.16
C LEU A 537 0.30 31.23 1.06
N GLY A 538 0.21 30.36 0.06
CA GLY A 538 0.98 30.46 -1.18
C GLY A 538 0.41 31.54 -2.12
N SER A 539 1.20 31.93 -3.14
CA SER A 539 0.75 32.85 -4.20
C SER A 539 -0.53 32.32 -4.85
N GLY A 540 -1.52 33.18 -5.06
CA GLY A 540 -2.79 32.83 -5.70
C GLY A 540 -3.76 31.99 -4.85
N ALA A 541 -3.39 31.63 -3.62
CA ALA A 541 -4.20 30.75 -2.79
C ALA A 541 -5.41 31.48 -2.18
N THR A 542 -6.56 30.82 -2.13
CA THR A 542 -7.77 31.33 -1.46
C THR A 542 -8.24 30.34 -0.40
N PHE A 543 -8.36 30.81 0.84
CA PHE A 543 -8.90 30.04 1.96
C PHE A 543 -10.20 30.67 2.46
N ASP A 544 -11.30 29.91 2.42
CA ASP A 544 -12.60 30.36 2.88
C ASP A 544 -12.88 29.85 4.30
N ALA A 545 -12.81 30.75 5.28
CA ALA A 545 -12.67 30.42 6.69
C ALA A 545 -13.95 29.88 7.36
N ASP A 546 -15.13 30.21 6.85
CA ASP A 546 -16.43 29.71 7.31
C ASP A 546 -17.17 28.87 6.25
N GLY A 547 -16.56 28.69 5.07
CA GLY A 547 -17.08 27.84 4.00
C GLY A 547 -18.46 28.31 3.54
N SER A 548 -19.43 27.39 3.54
CA SER A 548 -20.83 27.71 3.24
C SER A 548 -21.58 28.49 4.36
N GLY A 549 -20.84 29.01 5.34
CA GLY A 549 -21.37 29.65 6.56
C GLY A 549 -21.63 28.67 7.71
N SER A 550 -21.27 27.39 7.55
CA SER A 550 -21.40 26.35 8.58
C SER A 550 -20.11 26.08 9.36
N GLY A 551 -18.95 26.45 8.80
CA GLY A 551 -17.66 26.25 9.44
C GLY A 551 -17.26 27.41 10.35
N ALA A 552 -16.26 27.16 11.20
CA ALA A 552 -15.66 28.18 12.05
C ALA A 552 -14.15 27.94 12.14
N PHE A 553 -13.35 28.85 11.60
CA PHE A 553 -11.90 28.84 11.74
C PHE A 553 -11.45 29.80 12.84
N THR A 554 -10.83 29.27 13.89
CA THR A 554 -10.38 30.04 15.06
C THR A 554 -8.86 30.13 15.10
N VAL A 555 -8.32 31.35 15.11
CA VAL A 555 -6.91 31.62 15.40
C VAL A 555 -6.77 31.77 16.92
N LEU A 556 -6.11 30.80 17.56
CA LEU A 556 -6.09 30.70 19.01
C LEU A 556 -5.15 31.71 19.68
N SER A 557 -5.52 32.11 20.90
CA SER A 557 -4.70 32.87 21.82
C SER A 557 -4.90 32.26 23.20
N THR A 558 -3.98 31.38 23.59
CA THR A 558 -4.14 30.52 24.78
C THR A 558 -3.44 31.09 26.01
N SER A 559 -2.51 32.03 25.83
CA SER A 559 -1.86 32.78 26.91
C SER A 559 -1.33 34.11 26.39
N GLY A 560 -0.84 34.98 27.28
CA GLY A 560 -0.23 36.25 26.89
C GLY A 560 1.01 36.12 26.01
N SER A 561 1.67 34.95 26.01
CA SER A 561 2.86 34.64 25.20
C SER A 561 2.59 33.63 24.08
N ASN A 562 1.44 32.97 24.07
CA ASN A 562 1.08 31.97 23.06
C ASN A 562 -0.17 32.41 22.28
N SER A 563 0.06 33.06 21.15
CA SER A 563 -0.96 33.39 20.18
C SER A 563 -0.54 32.90 18.80
N ALA A 564 -1.46 32.18 18.15
CA ALA A 564 -1.33 31.77 16.78
C ALA A 564 -1.30 33.00 15.87
N ARG A 565 -0.66 32.86 14.71
CA ARG A 565 -0.53 33.95 13.74
C ARG A 565 -0.88 33.53 12.31
N ILE A 566 -1.27 34.51 11.52
CA ILE A 566 -1.32 34.37 10.05
C ILE A 566 -0.14 35.16 9.50
N ASN A 567 0.76 34.46 8.79
CA ASN A 567 1.93 35.06 8.16
C ASN A 567 1.52 36.09 7.09
N ALA A 568 2.51 36.76 6.48
CA ALA A 568 2.26 37.68 5.37
C ALA A 568 1.46 36.98 4.26
N ILE A 569 0.33 37.59 3.87
CA ILE A 569 -0.53 37.10 2.81
C ILE A 569 -0.05 37.73 1.50
N PRO A 570 0.31 36.92 0.48
CA PRO A 570 0.66 37.45 -0.84
C PRO A 570 -0.42 38.37 -1.43
N SER A 571 -0.04 39.31 -2.30
CA SER A 571 -1.00 40.28 -2.87
C SER A 571 -2.09 39.63 -3.74
N ASP A 572 -1.84 38.43 -4.23
CA ASP A 572 -2.74 37.62 -5.05
C ASP A 572 -3.42 36.48 -4.28
N ALA A 573 -3.20 36.40 -2.95
CA ALA A 573 -3.83 35.43 -2.07
C ALA A 573 -4.84 36.10 -1.13
N SER A 574 -5.79 35.33 -0.61
CA SER A 574 -6.81 35.87 0.29
C SER A 574 -7.39 34.85 1.27
N ILE A 575 -7.82 35.36 2.42
CA ILE A 575 -8.71 34.65 3.34
C ILE A 575 -10.09 35.28 3.24
N THR A 576 -11.10 34.50 2.84
CA THR A 576 -12.50 34.92 2.75
C THR A 576 -13.32 34.38 3.91
N GLY A 577 -14.58 34.80 4.01
CA GLY A 577 -15.45 34.37 5.10
C GLY A 577 -15.13 35.05 6.43
N ASN A 578 -15.86 34.67 7.48
CA ASN A 578 -15.59 35.11 8.83
C ASN A 578 -14.53 34.24 9.50
N VAL A 579 -13.57 34.89 10.16
CA VAL A 579 -12.57 34.25 11.02
C VAL A 579 -12.89 34.62 12.47
N VAL A 580 -12.65 33.69 13.39
CA VAL A 580 -12.65 33.97 14.83
C VAL A 580 -11.23 34.22 15.29
N ILE A 581 -10.92 35.44 15.74
CA ILE A 581 -9.63 35.79 16.33
C ILE A 581 -9.77 35.85 17.84
N GLN A 582 -9.02 34.99 18.53
CA GLN A 582 -8.95 35.02 19.98
C GLN A 582 -7.94 36.08 20.45
N ARG A 583 -8.31 36.73 21.56
CA ARG A 583 -7.41 37.60 22.31
C ARG A 583 -7.41 37.20 23.78
N TYR A 584 -6.29 36.63 24.23
CA TYR A 584 -6.06 36.40 25.64
C TYR A 584 -5.59 37.67 26.35
N PHE A 585 -6.25 38.01 27.45
CA PHE A 585 -5.82 39.03 28.40
C PHE A 585 -5.43 38.34 29.71
N ASN A 586 -4.15 38.41 30.09
CA ASN A 586 -3.73 37.82 31.38
C ASN A 586 -4.31 38.61 32.57
N GLY A 587 -4.36 37.95 33.72
CA GLY A 587 -4.63 38.54 35.03
C GLY A 587 -3.81 39.80 35.36
N GLY A 588 -4.30 40.57 36.32
CA GLY A 588 -3.70 41.80 36.83
C GLY A 588 -4.71 42.53 37.72
N GLY A 589 -4.27 43.56 38.44
CA GLY A 589 -5.19 44.45 39.16
C GLY A 589 -6.15 45.17 38.21
N ASP A 590 -7.06 45.96 38.79
CA ASP A 590 -7.99 46.79 38.05
C ASP A 590 -7.23 47.76 37.14
N VAL A 591 -7.39 47.60 35.82
CA VAL A 591 -6.54 48.31 34.86
C VAL A 591 -7.22 48.50 33.50
N TRP A 592 -6.92 49.64 32.88
CA TRP A 592 -7.22 49.92 31.48
C TRP A 592 -6.28 49.15 30.54
N ARG A 593 -6.85 48.44 29.57
CA ARG A 593 -6.13 47.65 28.56
C ARG A 593 -6.35 48.24 27.18
N ASN A 594 -5.27 48.53 26.48
CA ASN A 594 -5.33 49.08 25.14
C ASN A 594 -5.29 47.94 24.10
N PHE A 595 -6.33 47.86 23.28
CA PHE A 595 -6.51 46.78 22.30
C PHE A 595 -7.23 47.28 21.04
N GLY A 596 -7.33 46.43 20.04
CA GLY A 596 -8.22 46.58 18.90
C GLY A 596 -8.55 45.21 18.30
N THR A 597 -9.09 45.22 17.09
CA THR A 597 -9.54 44.00 16.39
C THR A 597 -8.66 43.70 15.18
N ALA A 598 -8.49 42.41 14.90
CA ALA A 598 -7.87 41.91 13.67
C ALA A 598 -8.87 41.49 12.58
N VAL A 599 -10.16 41.75 12.83
CA VAL A 599 -11.26 41.53 11.90
C VAL A 599 -12.09 42.79 11.75
N SER A 600 -12.65 42.96 10.57
CA SER A 600 -13.68 43.94 10.26
C SER A 600 -15.07 43.37 10.60
N GLY A 601 -16.02 44.25 10.97
CA GLY A 601 -17.38 43.83 11.35
C GLY A 601 -17.55 43.39 12.81
N ALA A 602 -16.48 43.40 13.61
CA ALA A 602 -16.58 43.16 15.05
C ALA A 602 -17.48 44.20 15.75
N THR A 603 -18.17 43.78 16.81
CA THR A 603 -19.06 44.65 17.57
C THR A 603 -18.71 44.63 19.06
N VAL A 604 -19.14 45.67 19.78
CA VAL A 604 -18.99 45.77 21.24
C VAL A 604 -19.58 44.55 21.96
N SER A 605 -20.62 43.92 21.39
CA SER A 605 -21.26 42.71 21.95
C SER A 605 -20.34 41.48 21.96
N GLN A 606 -19.27 41.47 21.16
CA GLN A 606 -18.28 40.39 21.14
C GLN A 606 -17.23 40.55 22.25
N ILE A 607 -17.16 41.69 22.93
CA ILE A 607 -16.24 41.94 24.05
C ILE A 607 -16.79 41.26 25.32
N THR A 608 -16.75 39.94 25.29
CA THR A 608 -17.23 39.06 26.35
C THR A 608 -16.36 37.79 26.39
N GLY A 609 -16.34 37.13 27.55
CA GLY A 609 -15.66 35.86 27.75
C GLY A 609 -16.20 35.16 28.99
N ALA A 610 -15.64 34.01 29.34
CA ALA A 610 -16.07 33.26 30.53
C ALA A 610 -15.90 34.12 31.80
N GLY A 611 -17.02 34.52 32.42
CA GLY A 611 -17.03 35.37 33.61
C GLY A 611 -16.76 36.86 33.35
N PHE A 612 -16.67 37.30 32.09
CA PHE A 612 -16.34 38.69 31.72
C PHE A 612 -17.39 39.29 30.77
N THR A 613 -17.85 40.49 31.11
CA THR A 613 -18.68 41.33 30.23
C THR A 613 -18.40 42.78 30.55
N ILE A 614 -18.28 43.62 29.52
CA ILE A 614 -18.11 45.06 29.70
C ILE A 614 -19.42 45.74 30.10
N ASN A 615 -19.35 46.77 30.95
CA ASN A 615 -20.46 47.69 31.21
C ASN A 615 -20.34 48.95 30.34
N GLY A 616 -21.36 49.82 30.37
CA GLY A 616 -21.40 51.04 29.54
C GLY A 616 -20.22 52.01 29.71
N ASN A 617 -19.48 51.93 30.82
CA ASN A 617 -18.32 52.79 31.09
C ASN A 617 -16.98 52.07 30.93
N ASP A 618 -16.98 50.79 30.54
CA ASP A 618 -15.78 49.94 30.55
C ASP A 618 -15.06 49.93 29.19
N LEU A 619 -15.49 50.74 28.22
CA LEU A 619 -14.88 50.83 26.89
C LEU A 619 -14.84 52.29 26.40
N ALA A 620 -13.68 52.73 25.93
CA ALA A 620 -13.47 54.06 25.37
C ALA A 620 -12.55 54.02 24.15
N TYR A 621 -12.62 55.05 23.31
CA TYR A 621 -11.63 55.33 22.27
C TYR A 621 -11.13 56.77 22.40
N TYR A 622 -10.00 57.07 21.78
CA TYR A 622 -9.45 58.43 21.77
C TYR A 622 -9.88 59.20 20.52
N ASN A 623 -10.44 60.40 20.69
CA ASN A 623 -10.79 61.34 19.63
C ASN A 623 -9.82 62.52 19.67
N GLU A 624 -8.85 62.51 18.75
CA GLU A 624 -7.81 63.53 18.62
C GLU A 624 -8.36 64.94 18.32
N THR A 625 -9.57 65.04 17.75
CA THR A 625 -10.17 66.34 17.41
C THR A 625 -10.68 67.14 18.62
N VAL A 626 -10.73 66.52 19.80
CA VAL A 626 -11.15 67.17 21.04
C VAL A 626 -10.00 68.02 21.58
N THR A 627 -10.22 69.32 21.72
CA THR A 627 -9.21 70.27 22.19
C THR A 627 -8.85 70.05 23.66
N GLY A 628 -7.55 70.05 23.97
CA GLY A 628 -7.00 69.91 25.33
C GLY A 628 -5.94 68.81 25.40
N GLY A 629 -5.36 68.60 26.58
CA GLY A 629 -4.41 67.50 26.80
C GLY A 629 -5.03 66.11 26.61
N VAL A 630 -4.17 65.08 26.58
CA VAL A 630 -4.51 63.67 26.27
C VAL A 630 -5.59 63.03 27.16
N ASP A 631 -5.92 63.64 28.30
CA ASP A 631 -7.00 63.17 29.17
C ASP A 631 -8.40 63.59 28.67
N ASN A 632 -8.51 64.57 27.78
CA ASN A 632 -9.80 65.14 27.35
C ASN A 632 -10.41 64.41 26.14
N GLY A 633 -9.59 63.75 25.32
CA GLY A 633 -10.05 63.12 24.07
C GLY A 633 -10.75 61.77 24.25
N TRP A 634 -10.90 61.25 25.47
CA TRP A 634 -11.55 59.96 25.69
C TRP A 634 -13.06 60.02 25.50
N VAL A 635 -13.57 59.19 24.59
CA VAL A 635 -15.00 59.04 24.30
C VAL A 635 -15.46 57.65 24.71
N LEU A 636 -16.40 57.58 25.65
CA LEU A 636 -17.01 56.32 26.08
C LEU A 636 -17.82 55.69 24.94
N GLN A 637 -17.65 54.39 24.74
CA GLN A 637 -18.40 53.60 23.78
C GLN A 637 -19.32 52.63 24.55
N SER A 638 -20.49 53.14 24.93
CA SER A 638 -21.43 52.49 25.85
C SER A 638 -22.55 51.69 25.17
N THR A 639 -22.67 51.76 23.84
CA THR A 639 -23.80 51.17 23.10
C THR A 639 -23.45 49.78 22.57
N PHE A 640 -24.00 48.74 23.22
CA PHE A 640 -23.96 47.36 22.73
C PHE A 640 -24.47 47.26 21.29
N GLY A 641 -23.78 46.48 20.44
CA GLY A 641 -24.06 46.39 19.00
C GLY A 641 -23.37 47.46 18.14
N SER A 642 -22.73 48.47 18.72
CA SER A 642 -21.89 49.39 17.93
C SER A 642 -20.68 48.66 17.34
N SER A 643 -20.25 49.07 16.15
CA SER A 643 -19.05 48.52 15.52
C SER A 643 -17.78 48.87 16.30
N ILE A 644 -16.89 47.91 16.43
CA ILE A 644 -15.48 48.16 16.75
C ILE A 644 -14.82 48.52 15.41
N SER A 645 -14.36 49.76 15.30
CA SER A 645 -13.76 50.25 14.07
C SER A 645 -12.44 49.53 13.80
N ASN A 646 -12.23 49.11 12.55
CA ASN A 646 -10.93 48.58 12.14
C ASN A 646 -9.85 49.66 12.33
N SER A 647 -8.63 49.24 12.69
CA SER A 647 -7.43 50.08 12.79
C SER A 647 -7.51 51.20 13.84
N ARG A 648 -8.55 51.23 14.67
CA ARG A 648 -8.69 52.12 15.82
C ARG A 648 -8.32 51.38 17.11
N GLY A 649 -7.57 52.04 17.97
CA GLY A 649 -7.30 51.53 19.30
C GLY A 649 -8.38 51.94 20.30
N TYR A 650 -8.69 51.01 21.19
CA TYR A 650 -9.67 51.12 22.24
C TYR A 650 -9.00 50.88 23.58
N SER A 651 -9.53 51.49 24.64
CA SER A 651 -9.16 51.19 26.01
C SER A 651 -10.33 50.53 26.71
N MET A 652 -10.08 49.38 27.34
CA MET A 652 -11.07 48.58 28.04
C MET A 652 -10.71 48.46 29.52
N TRP A 653 -11.67 48.77 30.40
CA TRP A 653 -11.51 48.55 31.82
C TRP A 653 -11.68 47.07 32.14
N THR A 654 -10.75 46.53 32.91
CA THR A 654 -10.79 45.14 33.38
C THR A 654 -10.60 45.10 34.88
N ARG A 655 -11.40 44.28 35.56
CA ARG A 655 -11.28 44.08 37.01
C ARG A 655 -10.49 42.81 37.31
N ALA A 656 -9.80 42.78 38.44
CA ALA A 656 -8.91 41.65 38.78
C ALA A 656 -9.65 40.31 38.85
N GLU A 657 -10.89 40.31 39.36
CA GLU A 657 -11.74 39.14 39.53
C GLU A 657 -12.30 38.57 38.22
N GLU A 658 -12.25 39.33 37.13
CA GLU A 658 -12.77 38.94 35.81
C GLU A 658 -11.69 38.30 34.91
N MET A 659 -10.46 38.20 35.39
CA MET A 659 -9.29 37.81 34.61
C MET A 659 -8.71 36.45 35.08
N PRO A 660 -8.01 35.70 34.22
CA PRO A 660 -7.78 35.97 32.80
C PRO A 660 -9.04 35.75 31.96
N VAL A 661 -9.10 36.42 30.80
CA VAL A 661 -10.20 36.27 29.85
C VAL A 661 -9.67 36.11 28.44
N THR A 662 -10.31 35.25 27.65
CA THR A 662 -10.15 35.21 26.19
C THR A 662 -11.39 35.79 25.54
N ILE A 663 -11.20 36.78 24.68
CA ILE A 663 -12.27 37.42 23.90
C ILE A 663 -12.20 36.93 22.45
N ASN A 664 -13.37 36.66 21.86
CA ASN A 664 -13.49 36.17 20.49
C ASN A 664 -14.03 37.28 19.58
N PHE A 665 -13.20 37.81 18.68
CA PHE A 665 -13.65 38.74 17.64
C PHE A 665 -13.95 37.95 16.36
N THR A 666 -15.18 38.06 15.85
CA THR A 666 -15.60 37.35 14.64
C THR A 666 -15.95 38.35 13.55
N GLY A 667 -15.39 38.15 12.36
CA GLY A 667 -15.64 38.99 11.20
C GLY A 667 -14.67 38.69 10.06
N SER A 668 -14.73 39.46 8.98
CA SER A 668 -13.81 39.30 7.85
C SER A 668 -12.41 39.75 8.23
N LEU A 669 -11.40 38.94 7.91
CA LEU A 669 -10.02 39.20 8.29
C LEU A 669 -9.50 40.53 7.71
N ASN A 670 -8.86 41.32 8.56
CA ASN A 670 -8.04 42.44 8.09
C ASN A 670 -6.77 41.86 7.46
N GLN A 671 -6.61 42.09 6.16
CA GLN A 671 -5.53 41.54 5.34
C GLN A 671 -5.15 42.56 4.28
N GLN A 672 -3.98 42.40 3.67
CA GLN A 672 -3.37 43.40 2.81
C GLN A 672 -3.09 44.71 3.58
N SER A 673 -2.47 45.70 2.93
CA SER A 673 -2.05 46.93 3.60
C SER A 673 -3.22 47.66 4.28
N GLN A 674 -3.09 47.92 5.58
CA GLN A 674 -4.12 48.59 6.39
C GLN A 674 -3.73 50.05 6.66
N SER A 675 -4.59 51.00 6.29
CA SER A 675 -4.40 52.42 6.58
C SER A 675 -4.96 52.80 7.95
N MET A 676 -4.17 53.51 8.75
CA MET A 676 -4.56 53.91 10.10
C MET A 676 -5.37 55.23 10.06
N PRO A 677 -6.46 55.36 10.84
CA PRO A 677 -7.34 56.53 10.85
C PRO A 677 -6.78 57.65 11.73
N ILE A 678 -5.60 58.17 11.41
CA ILE A 678 -4.93 59.21 12.18
C ILE A 678 -5.25 60.63 11.68
N THR A 679 -5.37 61.58 12.60
CA THR A 679 -5.64 63.00 12.32
C THR A 679 -4.63 63.91 13.01
N TYR A 680 -4.64 65.20 12.63
CA TYR A 680 -3.87 66.24 13.29
C TYR A 680 -4.74 67.50 13.46
N THR A 681 -4.94 67.89 14.71
CA THR A 681 -5.70 69.03 15.17
C THR A 681 -4.75 69.94 15.94
N ASN A 682 -4.48 71.11 15.37
CA ASN A 682 -3.60 72.11 15.99
C ASN A 682 -4.41 73.03 16.90
N THR A 683 -4.16 72.95 18.21
CA THR A 683 -4.78 73.84 19.21
C THR A 683 -3.82 74.93 19.69
N GLY A 684 -2.59 74.94 19.17
CA GLY A 684 -1.51 75.83 19.60
C GLY A 684 -0.69 75.28 20.76
N SER A 685 -0.92 74.03 21.18
CA SER A 685 -0.15 73.33 22.22
C SER A 685 0.47 72.04 21.66
N PRO A 686 1.70 72.09 21.12
CA PRO A 686 2.31 70.93 20.43
C PRO A 686 2.52 69.69 21.31
N THR A 687 2.51 69.83 22.64
CA THR A 687 2.60 68.70 23.59
C THR A 687 1.28 67.96 23.74
N ASP A 688 0.16 68.65 23.51
CA ASP A 688 -1.19 68.12 23.65
C ASP A 688 -1.79 67.68 22.29
N ASP A 689 -1.32 68.26 21.20
CA ASP A 689 -1.85 68.05 19.85
C ASP A 689 -1.35 66.75 19.19
N GLY A 690 -2.18 66.17 18.30
CA GLY A 690 -1.76 65.13 17.36
C GLY A 690 -1.67 63.70 17.91
N TRP A 691 -2.06 63.45 19.16
CA TRP A 691 -2.05 62.09 19.71
C TRP A 691 -3.16 61.23 19.11
N ASN A 692 -2.81 60.07 18.56
CA ASN A 692 -3.75 59.14 17.98
C ASN A 692 -3.56 57.74 18.59
N LEU A 693 -4.65 57.11 19.02
CA LEU A 693 -4.65 55.72 19.49
C LEU A 693 -5.18 54.80 18.39
N VAL A 694 -4.29 53.99 17.82
CA VAL A 694 -4.58 53.02 16.75
C VAL A 694 -4.21 51.61 17.21
N ASN A 695 -4.47 50.59 16.41
CA ASN A 695 -4.13 49.21 16.77
C ASN A 695 -3.37 48.49 15.67
N ASN A 696 -2.65 47.44 16.06
CA ASN A 696 -2.23 46.42 15.11
C ASN A 696 -3.46 45.67 14.60
N PRO A 697 -3.84 45.84 13.32
CA PRO A 697 -5.05 45.29 12.75
C PRO A 697 -4.85 43.86 12.25
N PHE A 698 -3.67 43.27 12.37
CA PHE A 698 -3.39 41.93 11.86
C PHE A 698 -3.46 40.87 12.97
N PRO A 699 -3.83 39.63 12.61
CA PRO A 699 -3.70 38.46 13.49
C PRO A 699 -2.24 37.97 13.53
N SER A 700 -1.26 38.88 13.61
CA SER A 700 0.16 38.60 13.74
C SER A 700 0.86 39.76 14.46
N THR A 701 2.02 39.53 15.06
CA THR A 701 2.89 40.63 15.51
C THR A 701 3.36 41.44 14.30
N VAL A 702 3.41 42.77 14.45
CA VAL A 702 3.95 43.68 13.44
C VAL A 702 5.15 44.45 13.97
N ASP A 703 6.04 44.81 13.08
CA ASP A 703 7.24 45.60 13.35
C ASP A 703 7.00 47.06 12.95
N TRP A 704 7.19 47.97 13.90
CA TRP A 704 7.08 49.42 13.71
C TRP A 704 8.02 49.96 12.62
N ASP A 705 9.18 49.36 12.45
CA ASP A 705 10.23 49.85 11.55
C ASP A 705 9.93 49.51 10.08
N LEU A 706 9.02 48.55 9.87
CA LEU A 706 8.53 48.14 8.57
C LEU A 706 7.21 48.82 8.18
N MET A 707 6.66 49.71 9.01
CA MET A 707 5.44 50.46 8.71
C MET A 707 5.73 51.64 7.77
N THR A 708 4.78 51.98 6.91
CA THR A 708 4.90 53.11 5.99
C THR A 708 4.29 54.37 6.60
N ARG A 709 5.07 55.43 6.75
CA ARG A 709 4.65 56.73 7.33
C ARG A 709 5.17 57.92 6.53
N ASN A 710 4.42 59.02 6.49
CA ASN A 710 4.88 60.29 5.93
C ASN A 710 5.52 61.20 7.00
N GLY A 711 6.12 62.32 6.59
CA GLY A 711 6.81 63.24 7.50
C GLY A 711 5.92 63.97 8.51
N SER A 712 4.60 63.79 8.44
CA SER A 712 3.64 64.35 9.40
C SER A 712 3.34 63.39 10.56
N VAL A 713 3.96 62.22 10.60
CA VAL A 713 3.84 61.22 11.66
C VAL A 713 5.18 61.11 12.39
N SER A 714 5.16 61.13 13.73
CA SER A 714 6.35 60.94 14.56
C SER A 714 7.03 59.59 14.27
N GLY A 715 8.36 59.57 14.30
CA GLY A 715 9.15 58.34 14.24
C GLY A 715 8.99 57.44 15.49
N THR A 716 8.43 57.98 16.58
CA THR A 716 8.28 57.27 17.86
C THR A 716 6.88 56.69 18.03
N VAL A 717 6.82 55.43 18.47
CA VAL A 717 5.60 54.73 18.90
C VAL A 717 5.62 54.49 20.41
N ALA A 718 4.43 54.52 21.04
CA ALA A 718 4.27 54.20 22.45
C ALA A 718 3.19 53.14 22.68
N VAL A 719 3.49 52.11 23.48
CA VAL A 719 2.55 51.03 23.83
C VAL A 719 2.32 51.05 25.34
N TRP A 720 1.06 51.00 25.77
CA TRP A 720 0.73 50.96 27.20
C TRP A 720 1.07 49.59 27.80
N ASN A 721 1.99 49.57 28.76
CA ASN A 721 2.38 48.38 29.49
C ASN A 721 1.63 48.30 30.83
N THR A 722 0.65 47.40 30.85
CA THR A 722 -0.20 47.18 32.04
C THR A 722 0.52 46.54 33.23
N THR A 723 1.74 45.99 33.06
CA THR A 723 2.55 45.47 34.18
C THR A 723 3.21 46.60 34.94
N THR A 724 3.84 47.52 34.23
CA THR A 724 4.62 48.62 34.83
C THR A 724 3.80 49.89 35.02
N SER A 725 2.54 49.89 34.55
CA SER A 725 1.66 51.05 34.54
C SER A 725 2.32 52.27 33.88
N SER A 726 2.99 52.03 32.75
CA SER A 726 3.73 53.05 31.99
C SER A 726 3.78 52.72 30.51
N TYR A 727 4.25 53.68 29.70
CA TYR A 727 4.42 53.50 28.26
C TYR A 727 5.79 52.92 27.93
N ASP A 728 5.81 51.88 27.10
CA ASP A 728 6.99 51.39 26.41
C ASP A 728 7.13 52.12 25.07
N TYR A 729 8.31 52.68 24.80
CA TYR A 729 8.57 53.50 23.62
C TYR A 729 9.52 52.80 22.65
N TRP A 730 9.44 53.13 21.36
CA TRP A 730 10.43 52.78 20.33
C TRP A 730 10.47 53.87 19.25
N ASN A 731 11.66 54.28 18.81
CA ASN A 731 11.82 55.27 17.73
C ASN A 731 12.50 54.72 16.46
N GLY A 732 12.64 53.40 16.34
CA GLY A 732 13.39 52.76 15.26
C GLY A 732 14.85 52.43 15.59
N SER A 733 15.30 52.81 16.78
CA SER A 733 16.64 52.45 17.27
C SER A 733 16.73 52.38 18.80
N THR A 734 15.88 53.11 19.51
CA THR A 734 15.97 53.30 20.96
C THR A 734 14.61 53.18 21.61
N GLY A 735 14.57 52.49 22.76
CA GLY A 735 13.42 52.41 23.64
C GLY A 735 13.32 51.08 24.39
N ASN A 736 12.28 50.91 25.20
CA ASN A 736 11.97 49.68 25.95
C ASN A 736 10.92 48.79 25.29
N LEU A 737 10.29 49.24 24.20
CA LEU A 737 9.48 48.37 23.35
C LEU A 737 10.44 47.53 22.49
N THR A 738 10.65 46.27 22.88
CA THR A 738 11.61 45.35 22.26
C THR A 738 11.44 45.28 20.75
N ASN A 739 12.45 45.75 20.01
CA ASN A 739 12.53 45.76 18.54
C ASN A 739 11.30 46.38 17.84
N GLY A 740 10.60 47.32 18.49
CA GLY A 740 9.41 47.92 17.89
C GLY A 740 8.25 46.95 17.64
N LEU A 741 8.24 45.77 18.27
CA LEU A 741 7.28 44.70 17.98
C LEU A 741 5.95 44.91 18.71
N ILE A 742 4.87 45.02 17.93
CA ILE A 742 3.51 45.27 18.42
C ILE A 742 2.68 44.00 18.19
N ALA A 743 2.28 43.34 19.28
CA ALA A 743 1.51 42.10 19.20
C ALA A 743 0.19 42.26 18.42
N SER A 744 -0.34 41.17 17.87
CA SER A 744 -1.67 41.15 17.22
C SER A 744 -2.69 41.90 18.08
N GLY A 745 -3.56 42.73 17.50
CA GLY A 745 -4.59 43.46 18.26
C GLY A 745 -4.11 44.43 19.35
N GLN A 746 -2.81 44.60 19.59
CA GLN A 746 -2.29 45.56 20.56
C GLN A 746 -2.50 46.98 20.04
N ALA A 747 -3.09 47.84 20.88
CA ALA A 747 -3.19 49.25 20.56
C ALA A 747 -1.93 50.02 20.97
N PHE A 748 -1.59 51.01 20.16
CA PHE A 748 -0.39 51.84 20.29
C PHE A 748 -0.71 53.29 19.94
N TRP A 749 0.04 54.19 20.57
CA TRP A 749 -0.04 55.62 20.36
C TRP A 749 0.99 56.07 19.34
N VAL A 750 0.55 57.01 18.51
CA VAL A 750 1.40 57.74 17.57
C VAL A 750 1.03 59.21 17.61
N GLN A 751 2.03 60.08 17.58
CA GLN A 751 1.82 61.53 17.47
C GLN A 751 1.93 61.97 16.01
N THR A 752 1.02 62.82 15.56
CA THR A 752 1.08 63.51 14.27
C THR A 752 1.51 64.97 14.50
N ASN A 753 2.33 65.50 13.59
CA ASN A 753 2.97 66.82 13.74
C ASN A 753 2.56 67.79 12.62
N GLY A 754 1.66 67.40 11.72
CA GLY A 754 1.28 68.22 10.58
C GLY A 754 0.03 67.70 9.87
N SER A 755 -0.53 68.53 8.99
CA SER A 755 -1.73 68.22 8.23
C SER A 755 -1.54 67.02 7.31
N SER A 756 -2.63 66.26 7.09
CA SER A 756 -2.66 65.07 6.22
C SER A 756 -1.64 63.99 6.61
N PRO A 757 -1.61 63.55 7.89
CA PRO A 757 -0.74 62.45 8.30
C PRO A 757 -1.18 61.13 7.65
N THR A 758 -0.21 60.30 7.27
CA THR A 758 -0.47 58.96 6.73
C THR A 758 0.39 57.93 7.41
N LEU A 759 -0.25 56.89 7.96
CA LEU A 759 0.39 55.69 8.51
C LEU A 759 -0.31 54.46 7.95
N SER A 760 0.45 53.52 7.41
CA SER A 760 -0.06 52.26 6.85
C SER A 760 0.79 51.09 7.30
N ILE A 761 0.13 49.96 7.56
CA ILE A 761 0.77 48.72 7.99
C ILE A 761 0.65 47.71 6.84
N PRO A 762 1.69 47.55 6.00
CA PRO A 762 1.69 46.54 4.94
C PRO A 762 1.85 45.11 5.50
N GLU A 763 1.50 44.11 4.69
CA GLU A 763 1.70 42.69 5.01
C GLU A 763 3.18 42.36 5.33
N SER A 764 4.12 43.08 4.68
CA SER A 764 5.55 42.95 4.93
C SER A 764 5.99 43.40 6.33
N SER A 765 5.14 44.10 7.09
CA SER A 765 5.45 44.46 8.47
C SER A 765 5.18 43.33 9.47
N LYS A 766 4.53 42.22 9.06
CA LYS A 766 4.29 41.08 9.95
C LYS A 766 5.61 40.39 10.29
N ALA A 767 5.90 40.23 11.58
CA ALA A 767 7.08 39.52 12.06
C ALA A 767 6.93 38.00 11.87
N THR A 768 8.07 37.30 11.75
CA THR A 768 8.12 35.83 11.64
C THR A 768 8.02 35.11 12.99
N SER A 769 8.14 35.85 14.10
CA SER A 769 7.95 35.39 15.48
C SER A 769 6.74 36.06 16.13
N SER A 770 6.04 35.32 16.99
CA SER A 770 5.01 35.90 17.86
C SER A 770 5.70 36.57 19.05
N THR A 771 5.25 37.77 19.42
CA THR A 771 5.64 38.41 20.68
C THR A 771 4.53 38.31 21.70
N SER A 772 4.92 38.36 22.98
CA SER A 772 3.94 38.47 24.05
C SER A 772 3.12 39.75 23.85
N PHE A 773 1.81 39.66 24.07
CA PHE A 773 1.01 40.86 24.29
C PHE A 773 1.62 41.62 25.47
N LEU A 774 2.23 42.77 25.18
CA LEU A 774 3.40 43.25 25.90
C LEU A 774 3.15 43.46 27.39
N ARG A 775 4.10 42.91 28.17
CA ARG A 775 4.20 43.01 29.63
C ARG A 775 5.60 42.85 30.23
N SER A 776 6.69 42.90 29.45
CA SER A 776 8.07 43.05 29.97
C SER A 776 9.09 43.32 28.86
N SER A 777 10.17 44.02 29.21
CA SER A 777 11.35 44.34 28.38
C SER A 777 12.59 43.55 28.83
N GLU A 778 13.46 43.16 27.90
CA GLU A 778 14.87 42.87 28.22
C GLU A 778 15.84 43.39 27.14
N ASP A 779 16.99 43.83 27.66
CA ASP A 779 18.28 44.30 27.14
C ASP A 779 18.39 45.47 26.14
N GLY A 780 19.22 46.43 26.56
CA GLY A 780 19.41 47.76 25.95
C GLY A 780 20.66 47.87 25.08
N GLU A 781 20.63 48.86 24.19
CA GLU A 781 21.70 49.19 23.27
C GLU A 781 22.74 50.18 23.85
N GLU A 782 23.92 50.25 23.23
CA GLU A 782 25.02 51.16 23.62
C GLU A 782 24.77 52.61 23.16
N ASN A 783 25.29 53.60 23.93
CA ASN A 783 25.16 55.07 23.75
C ASN A 783 23.80 55.72 24.10
N ILE A 784 22.97 55.03 24.88
CA ILE A 784 21.71 55.58 25.40
C ILE A 784 21.84 55.82 26.90
N LEU A 785 21.52 57.03 27.36
CA LEU A 785 21.27 57.31 28.77
C LEU A 785 19.78 57.07 29.05
N ILE A 786 19.51 56.04 29.85
CA ILE A 786 18.16 55.76 30.37
C ILE A 786 18.09 56.32 31.77
N VAL A 787 17.23 57.32 31.98
CA VAL A 787 16.92 57.81 33.33
C VAL A 787 15.58 57.20 33.73
N SER A 788 15.59 56.39 34.79
CA SER A 788 14.41 55.71 35.31
C SER A 788 14.06 56.28 36.69
N LEU A 789 12.83 56.75 36.85
CA LEU A 789 12.25 57.12 38.13
C LEU A 789 11.27 56.01 38.56
N ALA A 790 11.42 55.46 39.75
CA ALA A 790 10.59 54.35 40.24
C ALA A 790 10.09 54.61 41.68
N LYS A 791 8.83 54.26 41.95
CA LYS A 791 8.22 54.25 43.28
C LYS A 791 7.22 53.09 43.38
N ALA A 792 7.53 52.08 44.20
CA ALA A 792 6.79 50.81 44.24
C ALA A 792 6.66 50.20 42.83
N ASP A 793 5.46 49.79 42.43
CA ASP A 793 5.20 49.15 41.12
C ASP A 793 5.06 50.16 39.96
N THR A 794 5.16 51.47 40.24
CA THR A 794 5.12 52.51 39.22
C THR A 794 6.53 52.87 38.77
N VAL A 795 6.77 52.84 37.46
CA VAL A 795 8.06 53.20 36.85
C VAL A 795 7.82 54.13 35.67
N ASP A 796 8.58 55.22 35.60
CA ASP A 796 8.63 56.08 34.43
C ASP A 796 10.06 56.26 33.92
N ARG A 797 10.23 56.30 32.60
CA ARG A 797 11.54 56.35 31.94
C ARG A 797 11.60 57.48 30.93
N THR A 798 12.78 58.07 30.79
CA THR A 798 13.14 58.88 29.64
C THR A 798 14.43 58.35 29.00
N TYR A 799 14.51 58.49 27.68
CA TYR A 799 15.59 57.97 26.85
C TYR A 799 16.31 59.15 26.22
N VAL A 800 17.62 59.28 26.47
CA VAL A 800 18.47 60.27 25.81
C VAL A 800 19.47 59.53 24.94
N HIS A 801 19.39 59.76 23.64
CA HIS A 801 20.29 59.16 22.65
C HIS A 801 21.11 60.28 21.99
N PHE A 802 22.44 60.20 22.10
CA PHE A 802 23.33 61.12 21.41
C PHE A 802 23.55 60.66 19.97
N ARG A 803 23.09 61.47 19.00
CA ARG A 803 23.21 61.18 17.56
C ARG A 803 23.89 62.35 16.82
N GLU A 804 24.71 62.03 15.82
CA GLU A 804 25.42 63.04 15.01
C GLU A 804 24.51 63.69 13.95
N ASP A 805 23.40 63.04 13.60
CA ASP A 805 22.42 63.47 12.59
C ASP A 805 21.20 64.21 13.16
N ALA A 806 21.16 64.44 14.49
CA ALA A 806 20.13 65.21 15.18
C ALA A 806 20.49 66.71 15.28
N THR A 807 19.47 67.56 15.43
CA THR A 807 19.60 69.02 15.60
C THR A 807 19.41 69.43 17.05
N ASP A 808 19.74 70.69 17.38
CA ASP A 808 19.45 71.28 18.71
C ASP A 808 17.93 71.47 18.97
N GLY A 809 17.10 71.33 17.93
CA GLY A 809 15.64 71.47 17.99
C GLY A 809 14.93 70.13 17.98
N PHE A 810 13.60 70.14 18.07
CA PHE A 810 12.80 68.92 18.04
C PHE A 810 12.78 68.29 16.63
N ASP A 811 13.42 67.14 16.48
CA ASP A 811 13.47 66.37 15.25
C ASP A 811 12.35 65.33 15.22
N THR A 812 11.32 65.57 14.40
CA THR A 812 10.15 64.69 14.32
C THR A 812 10.45 63.24 13.93
N GLN A 813 11.64 62.96 13.40
CA GLN A 813 12.10 61.62 13.03
C GLN A 813 12.73 60.85 14.20
N TYR A 814 13.34 61.53 15.17
CA TYR A 814 14.15 60.92 16.22
C TYR A 814 13.58 61.17 17.62
N ASP A 815 13.06 62.39 17.83
CA ASP A 815 12.52 62.83 19.12
C ASP A 815 11.06 62.42 19.28
N GLY A 816 10.76 61.87 20.46
CA GLY A 816 9.42 61.52 20.89
C GLY A 816 8.96 62.46 22.00
N ARG A 817 7.78 63.08 21.85
CA ARG A 817 7.12 63.72 23.00
C ARG A 817 6.62 62.65 23.95
N LYS A 818 6.71 62.93 25.25
CA LYS A 818 6.26 62.01 26.28
C LYS A 818 4.74 62.05 26.42
N LEU A 819 4.10 60.88 26.46
CA LEU A 819 2.74 60.77 26.95
C LEU A 819 2.75 60.80 28.49
N VAL A 820 1.99 61.72 29.07
CA VAL A 820 1.99 61.97 30.51
C VAL A 820 1.32 60.80 31.26
N ASN A 821 2.03 60.20 32.21
CA ASN A 821 1.50 59.20 33.14
C ASN A 821 0.72 59.88 34.27
N GLY A 822 -0.23 59.17 34.88
CA GLY A 822 -1.09 59.73 35.94
C GLY A 822 -0.45 59.94 37.32
N ILE A 823 0.76 59.41 37.58
CA ILE A 823 1.38 59.45 38.93
C ILE A 823 2.59 60.40 38.99
N PHE A 824 3.66 60.10 38.26
CA PHE A 824 4.82 60.98 38.12
C PHE A 824 5.39 60.89 36.71
N ASN A 825 6.03 61.97 36.27
CA ASN A 825 6.53 62.14 34.92
C ASN A 825 7.97 62.65 34.94
N LEU A 826 8.85 61.93 34.28
CA LEU A 826 10.23 62.28 33.99
C LEU A 826 10.33 62.58 32.49
N TYR A 827 10.72 63.81 32.18
CA TYR A 827 10.92 64.31 30.82
C TYR A 827 12.37 64.79 30.66
N SER A 828 12.91 64.69 29.45
CA SER A 828 14.23 65.18 29.05
C SER A 828 14.10 66.17 27.92
#